data_AF-A0A440WJJ1-F1
#
_entry.id   AF-A0A440WJJ1-F1
#
_cell.length_a   1.000
_cell.length_b   1.000
_cell.length_c   1.000
_cell.angle_alpha   90.00
_cell.angle_beta   90.00
_cell.angle_gamma   90.00
#
_symmetry.space_group_name_H-M   'P 1'
#
loop_
_entity.id
_entity.type
_entity.pdbx_description
1 polymer ?
#
loop_
_entity_poly.entity_id
_entity_poly.type
_entity_poly.pdbx_seq_one_letter_code
_entity_poly.pdbx_strand_id
1 'polypeptide(L)'
;MCVVSEVEFGSTVTADPGSATYALAQHLAKIGDTVTLLWVPSPLGSQPDEQEIDRLAKWSFDNFLVRLELLPRSPELLRGLESSDKNSVAVYHYLKQNPFDVVYFALEGGLAHFPTVAKRTGVFADPPILVVLAHGPLMWDLEANARAIERKEQMTVAHMERTSAETCDHLVVTGQSLLDWMTKAGWRLPASQHIATPLQPEEWRSNFAVDHYRPREKPAAEVVHFSGTKTRSGLTLFCDALDRLAEIGVTDLAVTIVGAFGHVLGEHSGGMILRRARHWPFKLKLLPIRDEPEIFRYLRQSHALVAITHSAAQLPLDVVTCLDEKIPFVTTDVGSMRGLLQPESAEAVMMQAAPSAIAAKIQSVIESRSFGPAKPLLDREAREKAWSKLHVKLCRHPARADGPSRNRSRPPLVSIITAHYNRARLLPQAIASVRRQDYPNIELIVVDDGSTDPDAIRLLNDIEPEFEQRGWRIIRQKNGFLGKARNTGIRAAKGSFILFLDDDNALFPNAVSTFVAGMQKSGADICTTFAKWLNEPFVPPDTKSGYMLYFPVGGPPDIALITNPYGDANAMFRREVFDKVGYLNEERGFSASDWEFFLRADLAGLEIATVPEPLYWYRSSPAGMNRNAEWLRNRRPIIDVFRKHKFAHTDMFVQLGISSNTADHEKDLNLWNLELRVKDERYLRLSAASPNSADAVQLLAEIAAREGRADTAISLLAHAGRSDFTLGVVELLNAAAEETVPELHSSLYSERYLPVEALRRAYVGSHPAADADLLSYVEQSPDQLFVQATAGTVSMALLKGVCPARTISASCWVYLDEALTAPAQFQIAIVDAENQTFDQLARLLEDGDGNGWADVSRPHEPREIATGVHSPAPGRRDLLLAVRCGGNRPDARVLGGFSSIQVRNVVSTGGKHPRLNAPQERQRMRRLTGEELKRAALVTNYPSELPALLVAGDNGGIFLRPSIHGPVVAALNSTFPTFARSVIATVEIAHEDASPFEFAMALGRPEEKLGWKNDTPVGALAFSGWTRISKPFELHDLKVSVREIDRKWLTIYLAIKLPRGSKPMPSNAFWRKLLLVWD
;
A
#
# COMPACT_ATOMS: atom_id res chain seq x y z
N MET A 1 -25.88 -10.44 15.75
CA MET A 1 -24.45 -10.79 15.97
C MET A 1 -23.56 -9.70 15.39
N CYS A 2 -22.40 -9.45 16.01
CA CYS A 2 -21.38 -8.57 15.46
C CYS A 2 -20.03 -9.31 15.38
N VAL A 3 -19.29 -9.15 14.30
CA VAL A 3 -17.91 -9.61 14.15
C VAL A 3 -17.04 -8.38 13.94
N VAL A 4 -16.05 -8.16 14.79
CA VAL A 4 -15.16 -7.00 14.76
C VAL A 4 -13.79 -7.45 14.23
N SER A 5 -13.32 -6.79 13.17
CA SER A 5 -12.03 -7.11 12.54
C SER A 5 -11.28 -5.86 12.09
N GLU A 6 -9.95 -5.90 12.21
CA GLU A 6 -9.05 -4.82 11.80
C GLU A 6 -8.60 -4.92 10.33
N VAL A 7 -8.96 -6.04 9.68
CA VAL A 7 -8.47 -6.39 8.34
C VAL A 7 -9.41 -5.89 7.26
N GLU A 8 -8.80 -5.43 6.18
CA GLU A 8 -9.47 -4.87 5.01
C GLU A 8 -10.41 -5.89 4.36
N PHE A 9 -11.70 -5.54 4.34
CA PHE A 9 -12.72 -6.33 3.69
C PHE A 9 -12.44 -6.42 2.19
N GLY A 10 -12.46 -7.62 1.61
CA GLY A 10 -12.17 -7.81 0.18
C GLY A 10 -10.70 -7.63 -0.20
N SER A 11 -9.80 -7.40 0.77
CA SER A 11 -8.36 -7.56 0.56
C SER A 11 -8.10 -9.05 0.37
N THR A 12 -8.10 -9.46 -0.89
CA THR A 12 -7.63 -10.75 -1.34
C THR A 12 -6.11 -10.82 -1.29
N VAL A 13 -5.50 -10.14 -0.32
CA VAL A 13 -4.07 -10.11 -0.05
C VAL A 13 -3.89 -10.41 1.44
N THR A 14 -4.20 -11.62 1.87
CA THR A 14 -3.39 -12.45 2.80
C THR A 14 -4.21 -13.58 3.43
N ALA A 15 -3.58 -14.75 3.55
CA ALA A 15 -3.99 -15.82 4.46
C ALA A 15 -3.73 -15.41 5.93
N ASP A 16 -4.50 -14.44 6.43
CA ASP A 16 -4.33 -13.81 7.74
C ASP A 16 -5.51 -14.07 8.71
N PRO A 17 -5.38 -13.67 9.99
CA PRO A 17 -6.47 -13.77 10.97
C PRO A 17 -7.77 -13.05 10.55
N GLY A 18 -7.66 -11.99 9.75
CA GLY A 18 -8.81 -11.24 9.24
C GLY A 18 -9.71 -12.07 8.34
N SER A 19 -9.10 -12.79 7.41
CA SER A 19 -9.80 -13.72 6.51
C SER A 19 -10.62 -14.76 7.29
N ALA A 20 -10.10 -15.25 8.41
CA ALA A 20 -10.83 -16.21 9.25
C ALA A 20 -12.03 -15.57 9.98
N THR A 21 -11.91 -14.32 10.46
CA THR A 21 -13.03 -13.59 11.05
C THR A 21 -14.13 -13.27 10.02
N TYR A 22 -13.73 -12.94 8.79
CA TYR A 22 -14.67 -12.72 7.71
C TYR A 22 -15.43 -14.01 7.34
N ALA A 23 -14.72 -15.12 7.18
CA ALA A 23 -15.32 -16.43 6.95
C ALA A 23 -16.31 -16.83 8.04
N LEU A 24 -16.01 -16.49 9.30
CA LEU A 24 -16.95 -16.72 10.39
C LEU A 24 -18.22 -15.87 10.23
N ALA A 25 -18.11 -14.60 9.84
CA ALA A 25 -19.28 -13.74 9.60
C ALA A 25 -20.20 -14.32 8.51
N GLN A 26 -19.62 -14.79 7.40
CA GLN A 26 -20.37 -15.47 6.33
C GLN A 26 -21.07 -16.73 6.84
N HIS A 27 -20.35 -17.58 7.59
CA HIS A 27 -20.91 -18.82 8.14
C HIS A 27 -22.07 -18.57 9.11
N LEU A 28 -21.94 -17.55 9.99
CA LEU A 28 -23.01 -17.18 10.91
C LEU A 28 -24.27 -16.69 10.16
N ALA A 29 -24.09 -15.88 9.10
CA ALA A 29 -25.21 -15.45 8.27
C ALA A 29 -25.87 -16.64 7.54
N LYS A 30 -25.06 -17.57 7.02
CA LYS A 30 -25.53 -18.80 6.36
C LYS A 30 -26.39 -19.70 7.25
N ILE A 31 -26.11 -19.76 8.55
CA ILE A 31 -26.91 -20.55 9.51
C ILE A 31 -28.13 -19.81 10.06
N GLY A 32 -28.38 -18.57 9.61
CA GLY A 32 -29.60 -17.81 9.85
C GLY A 32 -29.47 -16.63 10.82
N ASP A 33 -28.27 -16.31 11.30
CA ASP A 33 -28.07 -15.15 12.18
C ASP A 33 -28.07 -13.83 11.39
N THR A 34 -28.56 -12.76 12.01
CA THR A 34 -28.35 -11.40 11.50
C THR A 34 -26.95 -10.94 11.91
N VAL A 35 -26.05 -10.78 10.93
CA VAL A 35 -24.63 -10.51 11.16
C VAL A 35 -24.24 -9.12 10.66
N THR A 36 -23.65 -8.33 11.56
CA THR A 36 -22.88 -7.13 11.22
C THR A 36 -21.39 -7.46 11.27
N LEU A 37 -20.66 -7.16 10.20
CA LEU A 37 -19.20 -7.16 10.18
C LEU A 37 -18.73 -5.72 10.35
N LEU A 38 -18.19 -5.41 11.53
CA LEU A 38 -17.64 -4.09 11.85
C LEU A 38 -16.16 -4.06 11.46
N TRP A 39 -15.86 -3.35 10.38
CA TRP A 39 -14.50 -3.12 9.90
C TRP A 39 -13.88 -1.93 10.62
N VAL A 40 -12.75 -2.17 11.29
CA VAL A 40 -11.95 -1.18 11.98
C VAL A 40 -10.67 -0.92 11.19
N PRO A 41 -10.50 0.24 10.55
CA PRO A 41 -9.28 0.52 9.80
C PRO A 41 -8.03 0.45 10.68
N SER A 42 -6.99 -0.22 10.18
CA SER A 42 -5.69 -0.22 10.84
C SER A 42 -5.16 1.21 10.98
N PRO A 43 -4.65 1.63 12.15
CA PRO A 43 -4.08 2.96 12.34
C PRO A 43 -2.90 3.29 11.41
N LEU A 44 -2.25 2.26 10.85
CA LEU A 44 -1.12 2.38 9.94
C LEU A 44 -1.46 2.06 8.48
N GLY A 45 -2.69 1.63 8.20
CA GLY A 45 -3.14 1.22 6.88
C GLY A 45 -3.62 2.40 6.03
N SER A 46 -3.67 2.21 4.71
CA SER A 46 -4.44 3.09 3.82
C SER A 46 -5.91 3.05 4.23
N GLN A 47 -6.53 4.23 4.35
CA GLN A 47 -7.96 4.32 4.60
C GLN A 47 -8.70 4.07 3.27
N PRO A 48 -9.69 3.17 3.23
CA PRO A 48 -10.52 2.95 2.05
C PRO A 48 -11.28 4.23 1.69
N ASP A 49 -11.55 4.44 0.41
CA ASP A 49 -12.42 5.52 -0.01
C ASP A 49 -13.91 5.17 0.20
N GLU A 50 -14.76 6.19 0.27
CA GLU A 50 -16.20 6.04 0.57
C GLU A 50 -16.93 5.20 -0.52
N GLN A 51 -16.49 5.29 -1.78
CA GLN A 51 -17.10 4.55 -2.88
C GLN A 51 -16.75 3.06 -2.82
N GLU A 52 -15.54 2.74 -2.39
CA GLU A 52 -15.06 1.37 -2.20
C GLU A 52 -15.84 0.71 -1.07
N ILE A 53 -16.02 1.38 0.06
CA ILE A 53 -16.82 0.87 1.20
C ILE A 53 -18.25 0.57 0.77
N ASP A 54 -18.90 1.49 0.05
CA ASP A 54 -20.28 1.30 -0.41
C ASP A 54 -20.42 0.11 -1.36
N ARG A 55 -19.46 -0.05 -2.29
CA ARG A 55 -19.42 -1.20 -3.22
C ARG A 55 -19.25 -2.50 -2.46
N LEU A 56 -18.30 -2.55 -1.52
CA LEU A 56 -18.00 -3.72 -0.71
C LEU A 56 -19.16 -4.08 0.21
N ALA A 57 -19.81 -3.09 0.82
CA ALA A 57 -20.95 -3.31 1.70
C ALA A 57 -22.15 -3.86 0.95
N LYS A 58 -22.45 -3.30 -0.23
CA LYS A 58 -23.49 -3.83 -1.11
C LYS A 58 -23.17 -5.26 -1.54
N TRP A 59 -21.94 -5.52 -2.00
CA TRP A 59 -21.53 -6.84 -2.45
C TRP A 59 -21.59 -7.88 -1.32
N SER A 60 -21.13 -7.53 -0.11
CA SER A 60 -21.18 -8.40 1.07
C SER A 60 -22.62 -8.81 1.40
N PHE A 61 -23.53 -7.85 1.37
CA PHE A 61 -24.94 -8.09 1.67
C PHE A 61 -25.61 -8.92 0.57
N ASP A 62 -25.40 -8.56 -0.70
CA ASP A 62 -26.03 -9.23 -1.86
C ASP A 62 -25.59 -10.71 -1.99
N ASN A 63 -24.35 -11.04 -1.61
CA ASN A 63 -23.81 -12.40 -1.77
C ASN A 63 -23.89 -13.25 -0.49
N PHE A 64 -23.77 -12.64 0.70
CA PHE A 64 -23.62 -13.39 1.96
C PHE A 64 -24.61 -13.00 3.06
N LEU A 65 -25.49 -12.01 2.80
CA LEU A 65 -26.39 -11.43 3.82
C LEU A 65 -25.65 -10.88 5.05
N VAL A 66 -24.37 -10.51 4.87
CA VAL A 66 -23.55 -9.87 5.90
C VAL A 66 -23.63 -8.36 5.73
N ARG A 67 -24.01 -7.65 6.80
CA ARG A 67 -24.00 -6.18 6.81
C ARG A 67 -22.60 -5.68 7.16
N LEU A 68 -21.86 -5.19 6.18
CA LEU A 68 -20.56 -4.55 6.41
C LEU A 68 -20.77 -3.10 6.89
N GLU A 69 -20.10 -2.73 7.98
CA GLU A 69 -20.04 -1.34 8.44
C GLU A 69 -18.60 -0.94 8.72
N LEU A 70 -18.20 0.23 8.22
CA LEU A 70 -16.98 0.88 8.68
C LEU A 70 -17.21 1.45 10.08
N LEU A 71 -16.26 1.26 10.99
CA LEU A 71 -16.28 1.89 12.31
C LEU A 71 -16.46 3.41 12.16
N PRO A 72 -17.60 3.97 12.59
CA PRO A 72 -17.83 5.40 12.45
C PRO A 72 -16.86 6.17 13.33
N ARG A 73 -16.59 7.42 12.97
CA ARG A 73 -15.90 8.33 13.88
C ARG A 73 -16.69 8.42 15.18
N SER A 74 -16.04 8.11 16.30
CA SER A 74 -16.65 8.23 17.63
C SER A 74 -17.22 9.64 17.80
N PRO A 75 -18.44 9.81 18.34
CA PRO A 75 -19.08 11.11 18.47
C PRO A 75 -18.22 12.05 19.33
N GLU A 76 -17.76 13.15 18.70
CA GLU A 76 -17.16 14.41 19.18
C GLU A 76 -16.14 14.41 20.36
N LEU A 77 -15.75 13.26 20.91
CA LEU A 77 -14.84 13.15 22.06
C LEU A 77 -13.43 12.71 21.70
N LEU A 78 -13.26 11.98 20.59
CA LEU A 78 -11.95 11.54 20.11
C LEU A 78 -11.47 12.48 19.01
N ARG A 79 -10.23 12.97 19.09
CA ARG A 79 -9.61 13.79 18.02
C ARG A 79 -9.17 13.00 16.79
N GLY A 80 -9.33 11.67 16.77
CA GLY A 80 -8.95 10.78 15.67
C GLY A 80 -8.83 9.30 16.08
N LEU A 81 -8.59 8.42 15.12
CA LEU A 81 -8.41 6.96 15.26
C LEU A 81 -6.98 6.55 14.85
N GLU A 82 -5.99 7.08 15.56
CA GLU A 82 -4.57 6.95 15.16
C GLU A 82 -3.80 5.88 15.95
N SER A 83 -4.47 5.11 16.81
CA SER A 83 -3.84 4.08 17.63
C SER A 83 -4.85 3.02 18.08
N SER A 84 -4.36 1.80 18.35
CA SER A 84 -5.23 0.65 18.66
C SER A 84 -6.05 0.82 19.94
N ASP A 85 -5.52 1.53 20.95
CA ASP A 85 -6.26 1.92 22.16
C ASP A 85 -7.48 2.79 21.81
N LYS A 86 -7.31 3.79 20.94
CA LYS A 86 -8.42 4.63 20.46
C LYS A 86 -9.44 3.84 19.64
N ASN A 87 -8.97 2.90 18.81
CA ASN A 87 -9.85 1.99 18.07
C ASN A 87 -10.70 1.15 19.02
N SER A 88 -10.09 0.56 20.05
CA SER A 88 -10.82 -0.21 21.06
C SER A 88 -11.86 0.64 21.83
N VAL A 89 -11.54 1.90 22.16
CA VAL A 89 -12.52 2.84 22.76
C VAL A 89 -13.67 3.14 21.79
N ALA A 90 -13.37 3.40 20.52
CA ALA A 90 -14.39 3.68 19.51
C ALA A 90 -15.30 2.48 19.26
N VAL A 91 -14.75 1.26 19.24
CA VAL A 91 -15.54 0.02 19.18
C VAL A 91 -16.44 -0.09 20.42
N TYR A 92 -15.92 0.15 21.62
CA TYR A 92 -16.74 0.18 22.84
C TYR A 92 -17.91 1.18 22.72
N HIS A 93 -17.65 2.41 22.25
CA HIS A 93 -18.72 3.39 22.03
C HIS A 93 -19.76 2.94 21.01
N TYR A 94 -19.32 2.32 19.92
CA TYR A 94 -20.22 1.77 18.90
C TYR A 94 -21.14 0.68 19.49
N LEU A 95 -20.58 -0.24 20.29
CA LEU A 95 -21.35 -1.32 20.94
C LEU A 95 -22.31 -0.81 22.03
N LYS A 96 -22.04 0.35 22.65
CA LYS A 96 -23.02 0.99 23.55
C LYS A 96 -24.25 1.55 22.81
N GLN A 97 -24.08 1.94 21.55
CA GLN A 97 -25.12 2.57 20.75
C GLN A 97 -25.91 1.53 19.92
N ASN A 98 -25.31 0.37 19.68
CA ASN A 98 -25.86 -0.68 18.85
C ASN A 98 -25.89 -1.99 19.67
N PRO A 99 -27.08 -2.46 20.09
CA PRO A 99 -27.19 -3.68 20.87
C PRO A 99 -26.93 -4.91 20.00
N PHE A 100 -26.19 -5.88 20.55
CA PHE A 100 -25.94 -7.19 19.96
C PHE A 100 -26.04 -8.26 21.05
N ASP A 101 -26.40 -9.49 20.69
CA ASP A 101 -26.41 -10.61 21.65
C ASP A 101 -25.01 -11.18 21.88
N VAL A 102 -24.25 -11.36 20.80
CA VAL A 102 -22.86 -11.85 20.80
C VAL A 102 -22.00 -10.99 19.89
N VAL A 103 -20.78 -10.71 20.36
CA VAL A 103 -19.75 -10.01 19.61
C VAL A 103 -18.49 -10.87 19.55
N TYR A 104 -18.03 -11.15 18.34
CA TYR A 104 -16.76 -11.82 18.06
C TYR A 104 -15.69 -10.79 17.78
N PHE A 105 -14.51 -10.98 18.38
CA PHE A 105 -13.33 -10.14 18.14
C PHE A 105 -12.18 -11.01 17.65
N ALA A 106 -11.44 -10.53 16.65
CA ALA A 106 -10.04 -10.94 16.53
C ALA A 106 -9.29 -10.51 17.80
N LEU A 107 -8.45 -11.40 18.35
CA LEU A 107 -7.57 -11.05 19.45
C LEU A 107 -6.56 -9.99 18.98
N GLU A 108 -6.05 -10.19 17.77
CA GLU A 108 -5.00 -9.38 17.14
C GLU A 108 -5.37 -7.89 17.11
N GLY A 109 -4.43 -7.03 17.50
CA GLY A 109 -4.65 -5.58 17.58
C GLY A 109 -5.35 -5.13 18.87
N GLY A 110 -5.89 -6.03 19.68
CA GLY A 110 -6.41 -5.73 21.01
C GLY A 110 -7.74 -4.97 21.04
N LEU A 111 -8.53 -5.03 19.97
CA LEU A 111 -9.81 -4.28 19.85
C LEU A 111 -10.81 -4.59 20.97
N ALA A 112 -10.77 -5.81 21.52
CA ALA A 112 -11.64 -6.25 22.60
C ALA A 112 -11.29 -5.67 23.99
N HIS A 113 -10.17 -4.96 24.13
CA HIS A 113 -9.64 -4.53 25.42
C HIS A 113 -10.64 -3.67 26.22
N PHE A 114 -11.07 -2.52 25.70
CA PHE A 114 -12.02 -1.67 26.43
C PHE A 114 -13.43 -2.25 26.54
N PRO A 115 -14.00 -2.97 25.54
CA PRO A 115 -15.26 -3.70 25.71
C PRO A 115 -15.23 -4.73 26.87
N THR A 116 -14.18 -5.54 26.96
CA THR A 116 -14.03 -6.55 28.02
C THR A 116 -13.79 -5.91 29.39
N VAL A 117 -12.94 -4.87 29.45
CA VAL A 117 -12.71 -4.09 30.67
C VAL A 117 -13.98 -3.34 31.12
N ALA A 118 -14.79 -2.80 30.21
CA ALA A 118 -16.07 -2.15 30.52
C ALA A 118 -17.08 -3.13 31.12
N LYS A 119 -17.12 -4.37 30.59
CA LYS A 119 -17.95 -5.44 31.13
C LYS A 119 -17.47 -5.86 32.53
N ARG A 120 -16.16 -6.02 32.71
CA ARG A 120 -15.53 -6.40 33.99
C ARG A 120 -15.72 -5.37 35.09
N THR A 121 -15.56 -4.08 34.77
CA THR A 121 -15.85 -2.96 35.69
C THR A 121 -17.35 -2.71 35.83
N GLY A 122 -18.13 -3.27 34.90
CA GLY A 122 -19.59 -3.27 34.88
C GLY A 122 -20.22 -1.90 34.67
N VAL A 123 -19.51 -1.04 33.93
CA VAL A 123 -20.04 0.21 33.35
C VAL A 123 -20.76 -0.04 32.02
N PHE A 124 -20.52 -1.19 31.40
CA PHE A 124 -21.29 -1.64 30.26
C PHE A 124 -22.65 -2.17 30.76
N ALA A 125 -23.71 -1.37 30.59
CA ALA A 125 -25.02 -1.61 31.22
C ALA A 125 -25.72 -2.89 30.74
N ASP A 126 -25.64 -3.18 29.44
CA ASP A 126 -26.19 -4.40 28.82
C ASP A 126 -25.14 -5.01 27.87
N PRO A 127 -24.11 -5.66 28.42
CA PRO A 127 -22.98 -6.11 27.62
C PRO A 127 -23.35 -7.39 26.85
N PRO A 128 -23.01 -7.47 25.55
CA PRO A 128 -23.09 -8.73 24.80
C PRO A 128 -22.21 -9.82 25.41
N ILE A 129 -22.39 -11.05 24.96
CA ILE A 129 -21.38 -12.10 25.12
C ILE A 129 -20.17 -11.73 24.25
N LEU A 130 -19.00 -11.63 24.86
CA LEU A 130 -17.74 -11.24 24.22
C LEU A 130 -16.89 -12.50 23.97
N VAL A 131 -16.78 -12.87 22.70
CA VAL A 131 -15.96 -14.00 22.24
C VAL A 131 -14.69 -13.45 21.59
N VAL A 132 -13.53 -13.90 22.05
CA VAL A 132 -12.23 -13.49 21.50
C VAL A 132 -11.60 -14.66 20.76
N LEU A 133 -11.24 -14.43 19.50
CA LEU A 133 -10.67 -15.40 18.55
C LEU A 133 -9.17 -15.14 18.39
N ALA A 134 -8.34 -16.04 18.90
CA ALA A 134 -6.89 -15.93 18.84
C ALA A 134 -6.31 -16.81 17.72
N HIS A 135 -5.64 -16.18 16.75
CA HIS A 135 -4.99 -16.86 15.63
C HIS A 135 -3.46 -16.86 15.77
N GLY A 136 -2.90 -15.72 16.17
CA GLY A 136 -1.47 -15.48 16.32
C GLY A 136 -1.24 -14.09 16.94
N PRO A 137 -1.35 -13.95 18.28
CA PRO A 137 -1.15 -12.66 18.95
C PRO A 137 0.23 -12.07 18.64
N LEU A 138 0.37 -10.76 18.75
CA LEU A 138 1.54 -9.98 18.35
C LEU A 138 2.85 -10.54 18.91
N MET A 139 2.91 -10.87 20.20
CA MET A 139 4.12 -11.42 20.82
C MET A 139 4.52 -12.76 20.20
N TRP A 140 3.54 -13.63 19.93
CA TRP A 140 3.81 -14.87 19.21
C TRP A 140 4.24 -14.59 17.76
N ASP A 141 3.60 -13.64 17.06
CA ASP A 141 3.95 -13.27 15.68
C ASP A 141 5.39 -12.75 15.59
N LEU A 142 5.83 -11.92 16.54
CA LEU A 142 7.20 -11.42 16.64
C LEU A 142 8.20 -12.56 16.89
N GLU A 143 7.95 -13.40 17.90
CA GLU A 143 8.79 -14.57 18.21
C GLU A 143 8.93 -15.52 17.01
N ALA A 144 7.81 -15.85 16.35
CA ALA A 144 7.78 -16.75 15.19
C ALA A 144 8.57 -16.19 13.99
N ASN A 145 8.70 -14.87 13.89
CA ASN A 145 9.47 -14.19 12.84
C ASN A 145 10.88 -13.81 13.27
N ALA A 146 11.33 -14.21 14.47
CA ALA A 146 12.59 -13.80 15.08
C ALA A 146 12.75 -12.27 15.15
N ARG A 147 11.63 -11.55 15.36
CA ARG A 147 11.59 -10.10 15.54
C ARG A 147 11.35 -9.75 17.00
N ALA A 148 11.76 -8.54 17.35
CA ALA A 148 11.55 -7.94 18.67
C ALA A 148 10.50 -6.83 18.57
N ILE A 149 10.02 -6.35 19.71
CA ILE A 149 9.26 -5.08 19.79
C ILE A 149 10.13 -3.95 19.19
N GLU A 150 9.59 -3.21 18.23
CA GLU A 150 10.28 -2.14 17.49
C GLU A 150 9.76 -0.74 17.82
N ARG A 151 8.56 -0.63 18.39
CA ARG A 151 7.92 0.64 18.75
C ARG A 151 7.04 0.50 19.98
N LYS A 152 6.84 1.60 20.70
CA LYS A 152 6.06 1.60 21.96
C LYS A 152 4.62 1.11 21.76
N GLU A 153 4.00 1.38 20.60
CA GLU A 153 2.61 1.01 20.32
C GLU A 153 2.42 -0.52 20.34
N GLN A 154 3.44 -1.28 19.92
CA GLN A 154 3.41 -2.75 19.99
C GLN A 154 3.39 -3.26 21.43
N MET A 155 4.05 -2.56 22.36
CA MET A 155 3.98 -2.90 23.78
C MET A 155 2.54 -2.71 24.29
N THR A 156 1.88 -1.62 23.89
CA THR A 156 0.48 -1.35 24.24
C THR A 156 -0.44 -2.43 23.69
N VAL A 157 -0.29 -2.78 22.40
CA VAL A 157 -1.07 -3.83 21.75
C VAL A 157 -0.85 -5.19 22.42
N ALA A 158 0.39 -5.58 22.70
CA ALA A 158 0.69 -6.84 23.37
C ALA A 158 -0.01 -6.97 24.74
N HIS A 159 -0.07 -5.88 25.51
CA HIS A 159 -0.83 -5.84 26.75
C HIS A 159 -2.34 -5.89 26.52
N MET A 160 -2.86 -5.12 25.55
CA MET A 160 -4.28 -5.12 25.22
C MET A 160 -4.77 -6.49 24.76
N GLU A 161 -4.00 -7.20 23.94
CA GLU A 161 -4.27 -8.59 23.51
C GLU A 161 -4.32 -9.50 24.73
N ARG A 162 -3.28 -9.51 25.57
CA ARG A 162 -3.26 -10.32 26.79
C ARG A 162 -4.49 -10.07 27.66
N THR A 163 -4.77 -8.81 28.00
CA THR A 163 -5.90 -8.45 28.85
C THR A 163 -7.23 -8.84 28.20
N SER A 164 -7.37 -8.71 26.88
CA SER A 164 -8.57 -9.15 26.15
C SER A 164 -8.80 -10.66 26.27
N ALA A 165 -7.73 -11.45 26.13
CA ALA A 165 -7.82 -12.90 26.27
C ALA A 165 -8.10 -13.34 27.71
N GLU A 166 -7.57 -12.63 28.72
CA GLU A 166 -7.77 -12.94 30.14
C GLU A 166 -9.16 -12.53 30.68
N THR A 167 -9.83 -11.58 30.04
CA THR A 167 -11.08 -10.98 30.56
C THR A 167 -12.33 -11.19 29.70
N CYS A 168 -12.23 -11.90 28.58
CA CYS A 168 -13.39 -12.25 27.75
C CYS A 168 -14.28 -13.33 28.39
N ASP A 169 -15.52 -13.48 27.89
CA ASP A 169 -16.42 -14.55 28.35
C ASP A 169 -15.98 -15.91 27.79
N HIS A 170 -15.55 -15.91 26.54
CA HIS A 170 -15.10 -17.10 25.82
C HIS A 170 -13.85 -16.80 25.00
N LEU A 171 -12.81 -17.62 25.19
CA LEU A 171 -11.62 -17.63 24.36
C LEU A 171 -11.71 -18.79 23.38
N VAL A 172 -11.55 -18.50 22.09
CA VAL A 172 -11.40 -19.51 21.04
C VAL A 172 -10.02 -19.35 20.44
N VAL A 173 -9.20 -20.39 20.49
CA VAL A 173 -7.88 -20.43 19.85
C VAL A 173 -7.93 -21.31 18.60
N THR A 174 -7.10 -21.01 17.62
CA THR A 174 -7.05 -21.82 16.39
C THR A 174 -6.58 -23.25 16.64
N GLY A 175 -5.62 -23.46 17.55
CA GLY A 175 -5.01 -24.78 17.82
C GLY A 175 -4.45 -24.95 19.23
N GLN A 176 -4.15 -26.20 19.61
CA GLN A 176 -3.61 -26.54 20.93
C GLN A 176 -2.24 -25.90 21.20
N SER A 177 -1.37 -25.83 20.19
CA SER A 177 -0.04 -25.23 20.31
C SER A 177 -0.09 -23.74 20.70
N LEU A 178 -1.13 -23.00 20.26
CA LEU A 178 -1.30 -21.60 20.65
C LEU A 178 -1.75 -21.51 22.11
N LEU A 179 -2.68 -22.36 22.54
CA LEU A 179 -3.13 -22.42 23.92
C LEU A 179 -1.98 -22.74 24.88
N ASP A 180 -1.14 -23.70 24.51
CA ASP A 180 0.03 -24.10 25.28
C ASP A 180 1.05 -22.94 25.35
N TRP A 181 1.26 -22.22 24.25
CA TRP A 181 2.11 -21.03 24.23
C TRP A 181 1.58 -19.93 25.16
N MET A 182 0.28 -19.60 25.09
CA MET A 182 -0.34 -18.59 25.96
C MET A 182 -0.23 -18.98 27.45
N THR A 183 -0.45 -20.26 27.76
CA THR A 183 -0.31 -20.81 29.11
C THR A 183 1.14 -20.72 29.60
N LYS A 184 2.10 -21.10 28.75
CA LYS A 184 3.55 -21.01 29.04
C LYS A 184 4.00 -19.57 29.22
N ALA A 185 3.43 -18.63 28.48
CA ALA A 185 3.65 -17.19 28.63
C ALA A 185 3.02 -16.61 29.91
N GLY A 186 2.32 -17.42 30.72
CA GLY A 186 1.76 -17.03 32.01
C GLY A 186 0.46 -16.22 31.92
N TRP A 187 -0.30 -16.37 30.84
CA TRP A 187 -1.59 -15.70 30.67
C TRP A 187 -2.65 -16.36 31.56
N ARG A 188 -3.47 -15.54 32.23
CA ARG A 188 -4.58 -15.98 33.11
C ARG A 188 -5.85 -16.24 32.30
N LEU A 189 -5.86 -17.31 31.51
CA LEU A 189 -6.94 -17.60 30.56
C LEU A 189 -8.27 -17.93 31.27
N PRO A 190 -9.44 -17.56 30.67
CA PRO A 190 -10.75 -17.83 31.23
C PRO A 190 -11.07 -19.32 31.23
N ALA A 191 -11.95 -19.75 32.15
CA ALA A 191 -12.37 -21.14 32.24
C ALA A 191 -13.06 -21.65 30.95
N SER A 192 -13.68 -20.75 30.17
CA SER A 192 -14.33 -21.09 28.91
C SER A 192 -13.37 -20.90 27.73
N GLN A 193 -12.48 -21.88 27.56
CA GLN A 193 -11.55 -21.96 26.44
C GLN A 193 -11.98 -23.07 25.45
N HIS A 194 -11.89 -22.79 24.16
CA HIS A 194 -12.24 -23.73 23.10
C HIS A 194 -11.19 -23.69 21.99
N ILE A 195 -10.99 -24.82 21.32
CA ILE A 195 -10.12 -24.93 20.15
C ILE A 195 -11.02 -25.12 18.94
N ALA A 196 -10.84 -24.30 17.91
CA ALA A 196 -11.59 -24.41 16.67
C ALA A 196 -10.73 -24.06 15.46
N THR A 197 -10.70 -24.94 14.46
CA THR A 197 -10.02 -24.69 13.19
C THR A 197 -10.66 -23.50 12.49
N PRO A 198 -9.89 -22.51 12.00
CA PRO A 198 -10.45 -21.34 11.34
C PRO A 198 -11.26 -21.73 10.09
N LEU A 199 -12.31 -20.96 9.80
CA LEU A 199 -13.10 -21.07 8.58
C LEU A 199 -12.42 -20.31 7.43
N GLN A 200 -12.79 -20.65 6.20
CA GLN A 200 -12.28 -19.98 4.99
C GLN A 200 -13.39 -19.18 4.30
N PRO A 201 -13.03 -18.03 3.70
CA PRO A 201 -13.96 -17.25 2.90
C PRO A 201 -14.63 -18.08 1.81
N GLU A 202 -15.92 -17.84 1.55
CA GLU A 202 -16.68 -18.60 0.55
C GLU A 202 -16.15 -18.40 -0.88
N GLU A 203 -15.55 -17.26 -1.15
CA GLU A 203 -15.03 -16.82 -2.44
C GLU A 203 -13.80 -17.61 -2.89
N TRP A 204 -13.09 -18.22 -1.94
CA TRP A 204 -11.93 -19.06 -2.24
C TRP A 204 -12.35 -20.43 -2.81
N ARG A 205 -13.64 -20.79 -2.69
CA ARG A 205 -14.18 -22.11 -3.00
C ARG A 205 -14.40 -22.31 -4.50
N SER A 206 -14.18 -23.54 -4.99
CA SER A 206 -14.31 -23.86 -6.43
C SER A 206 -15.71 -23.65 -7.02
N ASN A 207 -16.77 -23.76 -6.22
CA ASN A 207 -18.15 -23.57 -6.67
C ASN A 207 -18.58 -22.10 -6.73
N PHE A 208 -17.77 -21.18 -6.21
CA PHE A 208 -18.07 -19.75 -6.26
C PHE A 208 -17.84 -19.17 -7.68
N ALA A 209 -16.91 -19.76 -8.44
CA ALA A 209 -16.67 -19.44 -9.85
C ALA A 209 -17.17 -20.57 -10.77
N VAL A 210 -17.74 -20.23 -11.94
CA VAL A 210 -18.10 -21.21 -12.99
C VAL A 210 -16.82 -21.66 -13.70
N ASP A 211 -15.99 -22.46 -13.02
CA ASP A 211 -14.80 -23.04 -13.62
C ASP A 211 -15.15 -24.35 -14.35
N HIS A 212 -14.97 -24.39 -15.67
CA HIS A 212 -14.99 -25.64 -16.44
C HIS A 212 -13.70 -26.42 -16.18
N TYR A 213 -13.62 -27.07 -15.02
CA TYR A 213 -12.53 -27.96 -14.65
C TYR A 213 -12.47 -29.18 -15.58
N ARG A 214 -11.33 -29.37 -16.27
CA ARG A 214 -10.99 -30.63 -16.96
C ARG A 214 -9.69 -31.18 -16.35
N PRO A 215 -9.73 -32.28 -15.58
CA PRO A 215 -8.52 -32.84 -15.02
C PRO A 215 -7.57 -33.31 -16.12
N ARG A 216 -6.27 -32.98 -15.99
CA ARG A 216 -5.21 -33.61 -16.80
C ARG A 216 -4.99 -35.05 -16.33
N GLU A 217 -4.80 -35.96 -17.28
CA GLU A 217 -4.58 -37.40 -17.00
C GLU A 217 -3.21 -37.70 -16.36
N LYS A 218 -2.24 -36.78 -16.41
CA LYS A 218 -0.91 -36.92 -15.78
C LYS A 218 -0.49 -35.61 -15.10
N PRO A 219 -0.03 -35.65 -13.83
CA PRO A 219 0.55 -34.50 -13.16
C PRO A 219 1.85 -34.08 -13.85
N ALA A 220 2.04 -32.77 -14.08
CA ALA A 220 3.34 -32.22 -14.44
C ALA A 220 4.24 -32.20 -13.19
N ALA A 221 5.57 -32.32 -13.35
CA ALA A 221 6.53 -32.15 -12.26
C ALA A 221 6.68 -30.67 -11.88
N GLU A 222 5.57 -30.04 -11.48
CA GLU A 222 5.53 -28.65 -11.01
C GLU A 222 5.36 -28.62 -9.49
N VAL A 223 6.21 -27.86 -8.81
CA VAL A 223 6.11 -27.54 -7.39
C VAL A 223 5.79 -26.06 -7.25
N VAL A 224 4.71 -25.76 -6.54
CA VAL A 224 4.30 -24.37 -6.26
C VAL A 224 4.59 -24.04 -4.81
N HIS A 225 5.10 -22.83 -4.56
CA HIS A 225 5.31 -22.29 -3.23
C HIS A 225 4.76 -20.85 -3.14
N PHE A 226 4.26 -20.46 -1.97
CA PHE A 226 3.73 -19.12 -1.75
C PHE A 226 4.85 -18.12 -1.47
N SER A 227 4.86 -16.98 -2.16
CA SER A 227 5.91 -15.96 -2.09
C SER A 227 6.22 -15.48 -0.67
N GLY A 228 5.25 -15.50 0.26
CA GLY A 228 5.42 -15.33 1.71
C GLY A 228 6.36 -14.20 2.15
N THR A 229 5.82 -13.06 2.59
CA THR A 229 6.66 -11.90 2.97
C THR A 229 7.24 -11.98 4.39
N LYS A 230 6.80 -12.94 5.19
CA LYS A 230 7.23 -13.13 6.58
C LYS A 230 8.31 -14.21 6.66
N THR A 231 9.33 -14.02 7.49
CA THR A 231 10.40 -15.01 7.71
C THR A 231 9.83 -16.38 8.08
N ARG A 232 8.79 -16.41 8.92
CA ARG A 232 8.13 -17.65 9.34
C ARG A 232 7.46 -18.43 8.22
N SER A 233 7.10 -17.77 7.11
CA SER A 233 6.49 -18.40 5.93
C SER A 233 7.45 -19.35 5.22
N GLY A 234 8.75 -19.27 5.55
CA GLY A 234 9.74 -20.24 5.14
C GLY A 234 10.12 -20.18 3.66
N LEU A 235 10.00 -19.02 3.01
CA LEU A 235 10.48 -18.82 1.64
C LEU A 235 11.99 -19.10 1.55
N THR A 236 12.78 -18.57 2.48
CA THR A 236 14.24 -18.82 2.54
C THR A 236 14.53 -20.30 2.74
N LEU A 237 13.78 -20.95 3.63
CA LEU A 237 13.87 -22.38 3.90
C LEU A 237 13.55 -23.23 2.67
N PHE A 238 12.55 -22.81 1.87
CA PHE A 238 12.23 -23.44 0.59
C PHE A 238 13.35 -23.25 -0.43
N CYS A 239 13.87 -22.03 -0.58
CA CYS A 239 15.00 -21.76 -1.45
C CYS A 239 16.26 -22.54 -1.05
N ASP A 240 16.52 -22.75 0.25
CA ASP A 240 17.62 -23.62 0.73
C ASP A 240 17.43 -25.07 0.31
N ALA A 241 16.18 -25.55 0.26
CA ALA A 241 15.87 -26.88 -0.26
C ALA A 241 16.07 -26.96 -1.77
N LEU A 242 15.70 -25.91 -2.52
CA LEU A 242 15.91 -25.83 -3.97
C LEU A 242 17.40 -25.82 -4.35
N ASP A 243 18.23 -25.09 -3.60
CA ASP A 243 19.69 -25.12 -3.79
C ASP A 243 20.24 -26.55 -3.63
N ARG A 244 19.77 -27.30 -2.63
CA ARG A 244 20.15 -28.71 -2.44
C ARG A 244 19.68 -29.62 -3.57
N LEU A 245 18.46 -29.41 -4.08
CA LEU A 245 17.95 -30.17 -5.23
C LEU A 245 18.79 -29.92 -6.49
N ALA A 246 19.28 -28.68 -6.67
CA ALA A 246 20.20 -28.35 -7.74
C ALA A 246 21.57 -29.03 -7.56
N GLU A 247 22.11 -29.03 -6.33
CA GLU A 247 23.40 -29.68 -5.99
C GLU A 247 23.39 -31.19 -6.27
N ILE A 248 22.28 -31.89 -6.02
CA ILE A 248 22.14 -33.32 -6.29
C ILE A 248 21.71 -33.63 -7.74
N GLY A 249 21.57 -32.62 -8.59
CA GLY A 249 21.38 -32.78 -10.04
C GLY A 249 19.94 -33.02 -10.51
N VAL A 250 18.92 -32.59 -9.76
CA VAL A 250 17.52 -32.67 -10.23
C VAL A 250 17.28 -31.66 -11.34
N THR A 251 16.87 -32.11 -12.53
CA THR A 251 16.66 -31.23 -13.71
C THR A 251 15.21 -31.23 -14.23
N ASP A 252 14.46 -32.33 -14.09
CA ASP A 252 13.06 -32.47 -14.52
C ASP A 252 12.08 -31.89 -13.48
N LEU A 253 12.21 -30.59 -13.20
CA LEU A 253 11.39 -29.86 -12.24
C LEU A 253 10.96 -28.50 -12.82
N ALA A 254 9.75 -28.06 -12.50
CA ALA A 254 9.31 -26.69 -12.63
C ALA A 254 8.95 -26.14 -11.25
N VAL A 255 9.50 -24.99 -10.89
CA VAL A 255 9.20 -24.30 -9.63
C VAL A 255 8.40 -23.05 -9.94
N THR A 256 7.25 -22.89 -9.29
CA THR A 256 6.43 -21.68 -9.39
C THR A 256 6.33 -21.02 -8.02
N ILE A 257 6.68 -19.74 -7.94
CA ILE A 257 6.43 -18.92 -6.75
C ILE A 257 5.24 -18.03 -7.04
N VAL A 258 4.19 -18.13 -6.23
CA VAL A 258 2.92 -17.40 -6.41
C VAL A 258 2.60 -16.52 -5.21
N GLY A 259 2.12 -15.30 -5.45
CA GLY A 259 1.71 -14.37 -4.40
C GLY A 259 2.40 -13.01 -4.50
N ALA A 260 1.98 -12.07 -3.66
CA ALA A 260 2.60 -10.76 -3.55
C ALA A 260 4.04 -10.87 -3.01
N PHE A 261 4.98 -10.15 -3.62
CA PHE A 261 6.36 -10.04 -3.15
C PHE A 261 6.46 -9.05 -1.99
N GLY A 262 7.48 -9.24 -1.14
CA GLY A 262 7.83 -8.31 -0.08
C GLY A 262 9.33 -8.20 0.07
N HIS A 263 9.77 -7.78 1.26
CA HIS A 263 11.18 -7.76 1.64
C HIS A 263 11.47 -8.87 2.64
N VAL A 264 12.52 -9.64 2.37
CA VAL A 264 13.03 -10.67 3.28
C VAL A 264 14.49 -10.33 3.54
N LEU A 265 14.84 -10.11 4.82
CA LEU A 265 16.18 -9.68 5.23
C LEU A 265 16.68 -8.42 4.48
N GLY A 266 15.78 -7.48 4.17
CA GLY A 266 16.09 -6.25 3.45
C GLY A 266 16.15 -6.36 1.93
N GLU A 267 16.26 -7.56 1.37
CA GLU A 267 16.25 -7.81 -0.08
C GLU A 267 14.82 -7.99 -0.59
N HIS A 268 14.54 -7.56 -1.82
CA HIS A 268 13.28 -7.89 -2.49
C HIS A 268 13.18 -9.41 -2.69
N SER A 269 12.14 -10.05 -2.12
CA SER A 269 11.94 -11.51 -2.15
C SER A 269 12.03 -12.14 -3.55
N GLY A 270 11.39 -11.54 -4.56
CA GLY A 270 11.53 -11.98 -5.97
C GLY A 270 12.96 -11.89 -6.50
N GLY A 271 13.70 -10.85 -6.10
CA GLY A 271 15.10 -10.67 -6.50
C GLY A 271 15.98 -11.73 -5.86
N MET A 272 15.81 -11.95 -4.55
CA MET A 272 16.49 -13.01 -3.81
C MET A 272 16.32 -14.38 -4.50
N ILE A 273 15.10 -14.71 -4.93
CA ILE A 273 14.82 -15.96 -5.65
C ILE A 273 15.60 -16.02 -6.97
N LEU A 274 15.55 -14.99 -7.82
CA LEU A 274 16.27 -14.95 -9.11
C LEU A 274 17.78 -15.08 -8.93
N ARG A 275 18.34 -14.40 -7.93
CA ARG A 275 19.76 -14.45 -7.60
C ARG A 275 20.21 -15.87 -7.24
N ARG A 276 19.43 -16.60 -6.44
CA ARG A 276 19.71 -18.00 -6.11
C ARG A 276 19.50 -18.92 -7.31
N ALA A 277 18.47 -18.63 -8.09
CA ALA A 277 18.12 -19.37 -9.28
C ALA A 277 19.19 -19.35 -10.38
N ARG A 278 20.23 -18.51 -10.32
CA ARG A 278 21.37 -18.56 -11.26
C ARG A 278 21.94 -19.96 -11.51
N HIS A 279 21.96 -20.80 -10.47
CA HIS A 279 22.55 -22.13 -10.54
C HIS A 279 21.51 -23.26 -10.57
N TRP A 280 20.21 -22.94 -10.54
CA TRP A 280 19.17 -23.96 -10.56
C TRP A 280 18.99 -24.51 -11.99
N PRO A 281 19.12 -25.83 -12.21
CA PRO A 281 19.01 -26.40 -13.55
C PRO A 281 17.56 -26.57 -14.04
N PHE A 282 16.57 -26.26 -13.20
CA PHE A 282 15.14 -26.40 -13.47
C PHE A 282 14.46 -25.08 -13.83
N LYS A 283 13.20 -25.17 -14.31
CA LYS A 283 12.40 -24.01 -14.70
C LYS A 283 11.92 -23.24 -13.46
N LEU A 284 11.87 -21.92 -13.56
CA LEU A 284 11.34 -21.04 -12.53
C LEU A 284 10.22 -20.16 -13.11
N LYS A 285 9.12 -20.02 -12.40
CA LYS A 285 8.03 -19.10 -12.73
C LYS A 285 7.74 -18.23 -11.52
N LEU A 286 7.61 -16.93 -11.75
CA LEU A 286 7.23 -15.95 -10.73
C LEU A 286 5.88 -15.36 -11.12
N LEU A 287 4.89 -15.51 -10.23
CA LEU A 287 3.51 -15.11 -10.42
C LEU A 287 3.11 -14.11 -9.33
N PRO A 288 3.23 -12.79 -9.57
CA PRO A 288 2.87 -11.74 -8.61
C PRO A 288 1.34 -11.55 -8.54
N ILE A 289 0.59 -12.65 -8.51
CA ILE A 289 -0.85 -12.68 -8.32
C ILE A 289 -1.12 -12.21 -6.90
N ARG A 290 -1.92 -11.17 -6.77
CA ARG A 290 -2.29 -10.64 -5.45
C ARG A 290 -3.51 -11.36 -4.92
N ASP A 291 -4.50 -11.60 -5.79
CA ASP A 291 -5.82 -12.13 -5.46
C ASP A 291 -5.79 -13.61 -5.07
N GLU A 292 -6.06 -13.95 -3.80
CA GLU A 292 -6.09 -15.35 -3.35
C GLU A 292 -7.04 -16.27 -4.15
N PRO A 293 -8.28 -15.89 -4.49
CA PRO A 293 -9.14 -16.68 -5.38
C PRO A 293 -8.45 -17.03 -6.70
N GLU A 294 -7.73 -16.09 -7.31
CA GLU A 294 -6.94 -16.32 -8.51
C GLU A 294 -5.76 -17.28 -8.26
N ILE A 295 -5.07 -17.17 -7.12
CA ILE A 295 -4.01 -18.12 -6.73
C ILE A 295 -4.57 -19.53 -6.63
N PHE A 296 -5.68 -19.72 -5.91
CA PHE A 296 -6.28 -21.05 -5.76
C PHE A 296 -6.85 -21.58 -7.09
N ARG A 297 -7.39 -20.71 -7.95
CA ARG A 297 -7.77 -21.05 -9.32
C ARG A 297 -6.57 -21.58 -10.12
N TYR A 298 -5.41 -20.92 -10.02
CA TYR A 298 -4.17 -21.39 -10.65
C TYR A 298 -3.75 -22.77 -10.12
N LEU A 299 -3.77 -22.97 -8.80
CA LEU A 299 -3.40 -24.23 -8.16
C LEU A 299 -4.29 -25.39 -8.63
N ARG A 300 -5.61 -25.17 -8.75
CA ARG A 300 -6.55 -26.18 -9.27
C ARG A 300 -6.27 -26.56 -10.73
N GLN A 301 -5.88 -25.60 -11.56
CA GLN A 301 -5.65 -25.80 -13.00
C GLN A 301 -4.27 -26.40 -13.31
N SER A 302 -3.27 -26.12 -12.49
CA SER A 302 -1.87 -26.54 -12.72
C SER A 302 -1.62 -28.02 -12.39
N HIS A 303 -2.42 -28.63 -11.50
CA HIS A 303 -2.15 -29.95 -10.92
C HIS A 303 -0.74 -30.05 -10.27
N ALA A 304 -0.23 -28.94 -9.76
CA ALA A 304 1.08 -28.87 -9.12
C ALA A 304 1.03 -29.41 -7.68
N LEU A 305 2.19 -29.82 -7.17
CA LEU A 305 2.39 -30.09 -5.76
C LEU A 305 2.65 -28.77 -5.03
N VAL A 306 1.82 -28.41 -4.05
CA VAL A 306 2.09 -27.23 -3.23
C VAL A 306 3.08 -27.58 -2.11
N ALA A 307 4.19 -26.85 -2.02
CA ALA A 307 5.13 -26.94 -0.91
C ALA A 307 4.83 -25.84 0.10
N ILE A 308 4.39 -26.22 1.30
CA ILE A 308 4.09 -25.29 2.41
C ILE A 308 5.20 -25.42 3.45
N THR A 309 6.14 -24.49 3.46
CA THR A 309 7.40 -24.67 4.22
C THR A 309 7.52 -23.78 5.45
N HIS A 310 6.42 -23.48 6.13
CA HIS A 310 6.43 -22.64 7.33
C HIS A 310 7.50 -23.11 8.33
N SER A 311 8.39 -22.22 8.75
CA SER A 311 9.34 -22.51 9.84
C SER A 311 8.66 -22.40 11.21
N ALA A 312 7.59 -21.61 11.31
CA ALA A 312 6.69 -21.55 12.45
C ALA A 312 5.28 -21.13 12.01
N ALA A 313 4.26 -21.85 12.46
CA ALA A 313 2.85 -21.52 12.25
C ALA A 313 2.02 -22.07 13.41
N GLN A 314 0.80 -21.56 13.62
CA GLN A 314 -0.18 -22.20 14.50
C GLN A 314 -1.02 -23.18 13.68
N LEU A 315 -2.04 -22.66 13.00
CA LEU A 315 -2.85 -23.34 11.99
C LEU A 315 -3.08 -22.39 10.82
N PRO A 316 -2.24 -22.48 9.78
CA PRO A 316 -2.27 -21.53 8.68
C PRO A 316 -3.42 -21.87 7.72
N LEU A 317 -4.08 -20.84 7.19
CA LEU A 317 -5.24 -21.00 6.32
C LEU A 317 -4.91 -21.71 5.01
N ASP A 318 -3.70 -21.54 4.47
CA ASP A 318 -3.23 -22.19 3.24
C ASP A 318 -3.33 -23.72 3.28
N VAL A 319 -2.94 -24.36 4.40
CA VAL A 319 -3.06 -25.81 4.61
C VAL A 319 -4.54 -26.23 4.67
N VAL A 320 -5.37 -25.46 5.38
CA VAL A 320 -6.80 -25.75 5.46
C VAL A 320 -7.42 -25.63 4.07
N THR A 321 -7.03 -24.64 3.26
CA THR A 321 -7.54 -24.45 1.89
C THR A 321 -7.10 -25.57 0.97
N CYS A 322 -5.83 -25.99 1.03
CA CYS A 322 -5.36 -27.13 0.22
C CYS A 322 -6.12 -28.43 0.55
N LEU A 323 -6.40 -28.70 1.84
CA LEU A 323 -7.19 -29.85 2.25
C LEU A 323 -8.61 -29.81 1.68
N ASP A 324 -9.23 -28.65 1.77
CA ASP A 324 -10.62 -28.44 1.42
C ASP A 324 -10.86 -28.43 -0.09
N GLU A 325 -9.95 -27.85 -0.86
CA GLU A 325 -10.00 -27.79 -2.32
C GLU A 325 -9.34 -29.04 -2.95
N LYS A 326 -8.90 -30.01 -2.13
CA LYS A 326 -8.23 -31.24 -2.56
C LYS A 326 -7.02 -30.96 -3.46
N ILE A 327 -6.28 -29.91 -3.14
CA ILE A 327 -5.03 -29.55 -3.81
C ILE A 327 -3.91 -30.40 -3.18
N PRO A 328 -3.13 -31.16 -3.95
CA PRO A 328 -2.00 -31.92 -3.41
C PRO A 328 -0.94 -30.99 -2.80
N PHE A 329 -0.44 -31.32 -1.60
CA PHE A 329 0.58 -30.54 -0.93
C PHE A 329 1.52 -31.39 -0.08
N VAL A 330 2.68 -30.84 0.24
CA VAL A 330 3.58 -31.27 1.32
C VAL A 330 3.78 -30.10 2.27
N THR A 331 3.91 -30.37 3.57
CA THR A 331 4.03 -29.31 4.57
C THR A 331 5.05 -29.62 5.65
N THR A 332 5.64 -28.60 6.26
CA THR A 332 6.45 -28.76 7.47
C THR A 332 5.59 -29.14 8.68
N ASP A 333 6.16 -29.85 9.63
CA ASP A 333 5.50 -30.24 10.88
C ASP A 333 5.74 -29.19 11.97
N VAL A 334 4.91 -28.14 11.94
CA VAL A 334 4.93 -27.07 12.95
C VAL A 334 3.52 -26.76 13.47
N GLY A 335 3.44 -26.23 14.69
CA GLY A 335 2.17 -25.83 15.30
C GLY A 335 1.22 -27.00 15.56
N SER A 336 -0.06 -26.79 15.21
CA SER A 336 -1.12 -27.80 15.39
C SER A 336 -1.51 -28.49 14.07
N MET A 337 -0.72 -28.34 13.00
CA MET A 337 -1.07 -28.87 11.66
C MET A 337 -1.30 -30.37 11.63
N ARG A 338 -0.51 -31.15 12.39
CA ARG A 338 -0.67 -32.60 12.49
C ARG A 338 -2.09 -33.00 12.93
N GLY A 339 -2.71 -32.20 13.80
CA GLY A 339 -4.08 -32.43 14.28
C GLY A 339 -5.16 -32.20 13.22
N LEU A 340 -4.84 -31.63 12.05
CA LEU A 340 -5.78 -31.46 10.94
C LEU A 340 -5.87 -32.69 10.02
N LEU A 341 -4.92 -33.62 10.11
CA LEU A 341 -4.73 -34.68 9.13
C LEU A 341 -5.06 -36.05 9.73
N GLN A 342 -5.54 -36.97 8.89
CA GLN A 342 -5.54 -38.39 9.27
C GLN A 342 -4.09 -38.86 9.47
N PRO A 343 -3.80 -39.76 10.43
CA PRO A 343 -2.43 -40.19 10.74
C PRO A 343 -1.63 -40.64 9.51
N GLU A 344 -2.23 -41.41 8.61
CA GLU A 344 -1.57 -41.89 7.39
C GLU A 344 -1.27 -40.75 6.40
N SER A 345 -2.17 -39.76 6.33
CA SER A 345 -1.94 -38.57 5.50
C SER A 345 -0.86 -37.66 6.09
N ALA A 346 -0.82 -37.53 7.43
CA ALA A 346 0.23 -36.78 8.12
C ALA A 346 1.62 -37.33 7.80
N GLU A 347 1.82 -38.64 7.90
CA GLU A 347 3.11 -39.27 7.56
C GLU A 347 3.48 -39.12 6.07
N ALA A 348 2.47 -39.16 5.18
CA ALA A 348 2.70 -38.99 3.76
C ALA A 348 3.17 -37.58 3.40
N VAL A 349 2.50 -36.53 3.90
CA VAL A 349 2.71 -35.14 3.43
C VAL A 349 3.60 -34.29 4.33
N MET A 350 3.77 -34.67 5.60
CA MET A 350 4.53 -33.85 6.55
C MET A 350 6.03 -34.15 6.54
N MET A 351 6.83 -33.15 6.90
CA MET A 351 8.29 -33.23 6.98
C MET A 351 8.82 -32.30 8.06
N GLN A 352 10.05 -32.51 8.52
CA GLN A 352 10.70 -31.55 9.42
C GLN A 352 10.93 -30.21 8.72
N ALA A 353 10.87 -29.11 9.48
CA ALA A 353 11.20 -27.76 9.02
C ALA A 353 12.73 -27.57 8.85
N ALA A 354 13.32 -28.33 7.93
CA ALA A 354 14.74 -28.31 7.62
C ALA A 354 14.97 -28.42 6.09
N PRO A 355 15.96 -27.71 5.51
CA PRO A 355 16.17 -27.73 4.05
C PRO A 355 16.35 -29.14 3.48
N SER A 356 17.08 -30.01 4.18
CA SER A 356 17.34 -31.39 3.76
C SER A 356 16.07 -32.25 3.76
N ALA A 357 15.22 -32.11 4.78
CA ALA A 357 13.97 -32.85 4.86
C ALA A 357 12.97 -32.40 3.79
N ILE A 358 12.93 -31.10 3.50
CA ILE A 358 12.10 -30.51 2.45
C ILE A 358 12.54 -30.99 1.07
N ALA A 359 13.84 -30.90 0.77
CA ALA A 359 14.39 -31.39 -0.49
C ALA A 359 14.10 -32.89 -0.70
N ALA A 360 14.37 -33.72 0.32
CA ALA A 360 14.12 -35.16 0.25
C ALA A 360 12.64 -35.50 0.02
N LYS A 361 11.72 -34.78 0.69
CA LYS A 361 10.27 -34.98 0.51
C LYS A 361 9.82 -34.58 -0.91
N ILE A 362 10.25 -33.41 -1.39
CA ILE A 362 9.94 -32.95 -2.75
C ILE A 362 10.45 -33.94 -3.79
N GLN A 363 11.73 -34.36 -3.66
CA GLN A 363 12.34 -35.34 -4.56
C GLN A 363 11.57 -36.66 -4.57
N SER A 364 11.27 -37.23 -3.40
CA SER A 364 10.54 -38.50 -3.29
C SER A 364 9.15 -38.45 -3.94
N VAL A 365 8.45 -37.32 -3.80
CA VAL A 365 7.12 -37.13 -4.40
C VAL A 365 7.20 -36.98 -5.92
N ILE A 366 8.21 -36.25 -6.43
CA ILE A 366 8.44 -36.09 -7.87
C ILE A 366 8.84 -37.44 -8.51
N GLU A 367 9.76 -38.17 -7.89
CA GLU A 367 10.25 -39.47 -8.40
C GLU A 367 9.15 -40.53 -8.44
N SER A 368 8.32 -40.61 -7.39
CA SER A 368 7.20 -41.54 -7.34
C SER A 368 6.05 -41.16 -8.29
N ARG A 369 6.00 -39.90 -8.75
CA ARG A 369 4.89 -39.29 -9.52
C ARG A 369 3.50 -39.59 -8.92
N SER A 370 3.45 -39.83 -7.61
CA SER A 370 2.27 -40.26 -6.88
C SER A 370 1.97 -39.28 -5.77
N PHE A 371 1.30 -38.19 -6.12
CA PHE A 371 0.78 -37.23 -5.15
C PHE A 371 -0.72 -37.02 -5.34
N GLY A 372 -1.48 -37.45 -4.34
CA GLY A 372 -2.91 -37.19 -4.21
C GLY A 372 -3.18 -36.20 -3.07
N PRO A 373 -4.42 -35.70 -2.95
CA PRO A 373 -4.78 -34.83 -1.84
C PRO A 373 -4.68 -35.57 -0.50
N ALA A 374 -4.15 -34.88 0.51
CA ALA A 374 -4.16 -35.37 1.88
C ALA A 374 -5.59 -35.46 2.42
N LYS A 375 -5.85 -36.43 3.30
CA LYS A 375 -7.17 -36.58 3.94
C LYS A 375 -7.22 -35.79 5.25
N PRO A 376 -8.17 -34.86 5.42
CA PRO A 376 -8.34 -34.17 6.67
C PRO A 376 -8.95 -35.09 7.74
N LEU A 377 -8.67 -34.81 9.00
CA LEU A 377 -9.30 -35.47 10.16
C LEU A 377 -10.80 -35.12 10.21
N LEU A 378 -11.14 -33.86 9.94
CA LEU A 378 -12.50 -33.37 9.77
C LEU A 378 -12.59 -32.67 8.42
N ASP A 379 -13.49 -33.13 7.56
CA ASP A 379 -13.78 -32.44 6.30
C ASP A 379 -14.46 -31.08 6.54
N ARG A 380 -14.62 -30.31 5.47
CA ARG A 380 -15.19 -28.95 5.51
C ARG A 380 -16.55 -28.91 6.21
N GLU A 381 -17.47 -29.78 5.81
CA GLU A 381 -18.83 -29.81 6.35
C GLU A 381 -18.84 -30.16 7.84
N ALA A 382 -18.01 -31.12 8.26
CA ALA A 382 -17.84 -31.46 9.66
C ALA A 382 -17.28 -30.29 10.49
N ARG A 383 -16.34 -29.51 9.93
CA ARG A 383 -15.79 -28.32 10.61
C ARG A 383 -16.80 -27.18 10.68
N GLU A 384 -17.54 -26.90 9.61
CA GLU A 384 -18.64 -25.93 9.62
C GLU A 384 -19.70 -26.31 10.68
N LYS A 385 -20.07 -27.59 10.74
CA LYS A 385 -21.01 -28.12 11.74
C LYS A 385 -20.46 -28.05 13.16
N ALA A 386 -19.15 -28.26 13.35
CA ALA A 386 -18.49 -28.09 14.64
C ALA A 386 -18.55 -26.62 15.09
N TRP A 387 -18.33 -25.67 14.17
CA TRP A 387 -18.51 -24.24 14.42
C TRP A 387 -19.95 -23.89 14.77
N SER A 388 -20.96 -24.41 14.07
CA SER A 388 -22.36 -24.17 14.41
C SER A 388 -22.71 -24.67 15.82
N LYS A 389 -22.22 -25.87 16.20
CA LYS A 389 -22.40 -26.39 17.56
C LYS A 389 -21.68 -25.54 18.61
N LEU A 390 -20.46 -25.08 18.30
CA LEU A 390 -19.70 -24.21 19.17
C LEU A 390 -20.42 -22.87 19.34
N HIS A 391 -20.87 -22.24 18.25
CA HIS A 391 -21.64 -20.99 18.29
C HIS A 391 -22.86 -21.12 19.20
N VAL A 392 -23.69 -22.16 19.02
CA VAL A 392 -24.85 -22.42 19.91
C VAL A 392 -24.45 -22.58 21.37
N LYS A 393 -23.28 -23.16 21.66
CA LYS A 393 -22.73 -23.27 23.02
C LYS A 393 -22.30 -21.90 23.56
N LEU A 394 -21.66 -21.07 22.74
CA LEU A 394 -21.18 -19.72 23.10
C LEU A 394 -22.33 -18.73 23.29
N CYS A 395 -23.44 -18.88 22.56
CA CYS A 395 -24.64 -18.04 22.73
C CYS A 395 -25.39 -18.31 24.03
N ARG A 396 -25.12 -19.44 24.69
CA ARG A 396 -25.69 -19.69 26.02
C ARG A 396 -24.96 -18.81 27.00
N HIS A 397 -25.70 -17.94 27.69
CA HIS A 397 -25.12 -17.22 28.81
C HIS A 397 -24.37 -18.20 29.72
N PRO A 398 -23.10 -17.96 30.06
CA PRO A 398 -22.49 -18.66 31.18
C PRO A 398 -23.45 -18.48 32.35
N ALA A 399 -23.80 -19.59 33.03
CA ALA A 399 -24.69 -19.54 34.18
C ALA A 399 -24.24 -18.36 35.03
N ARG A 400 -25.14 -17.36 35.22
CA ARG A 400 -24.86 -16.24 36.12
C ARG A 400 -24.42 -16.92 37.41
N ALA A 401 -23.13 -16.83 37.75
CA ALA A 401 -22.74 -17.03 39.13
C ALA A 401 -23.67 -16.06 39.87
N ASP A 402 -24.54 -16.59 40.72
CA ASP A 402 -25.41 -15.77 41.55
C ASP A 402 -24.50 -14.72 42.16
N GLY A 403 -24.60 -13.49 41.63
CA GLY A 403 -23.82 -12.38 42.13
C GLY A 403 -24.09 -12.35 43.62
N PRO A 404 -23.08 -12.11 44.47
CA PRO A 404 -23.26 -12.14 45.92
C PRO A 404 -24.58 -11.44 46.22
N SER A 405 -25.50 -12.19 46.85
CA SER A 405 -26.82 -11.69 47.23
C SER A 405 -26.65 -10.25 47.66
N ARG A 406 -27.53 -9.32 47.24
CA ARG A 406 -27.57 -7.94 47.72
C ARG A 406 -27.71 -7.95 49.24
N ASN A 407 -26.62 -8.22 49.93
CA ASN A 407 -26.47 -8.01 51.33
C ASN A 407 -26.57 -6.50 51.41
N ARG A 408 -27.56 -6.06 52.19
CA ARG A 408 -27.77 -4.66 52.54
C ARG A 408 -26.62 -4.20 53.46
N SER A 409 -25.36 -4.46 53.08
CA SER A 409 -24.20 -3.84 53.67
C SER A 409 -24.26 -2.36 53.33
N ARG A 410 -24.09 -1.50 54.33
CA ARG A 410 -24.00 -0.06 54.12
C ARG A 410 -22.99 0.24 53.01
N PRO A 411 -23.27 1.19 52.10
CA PRO A 411 -22.33 1.58 51.04
C PRO A 411 -20.98 1.94 51.68
N PRO A 412 -19.83 1.45 51.16
CA PRO A 412 -18.52 1.75 51.73
C PRO A 412 -18.27 3.26 51.79
N LEU A 413 -17.61 3.73 52.85
CA LEU A 413 -17.23 5.14 52.96
C LEU A 413 -16.09 5.43 51.99
N VAL A 414 -16.26 6.47 51.17
CA VAL A 414 -15.23 6.99 50.27
C VAL A 414 -14.64 8.27 50.87
N SER A 415 -13.33 8.26 51.12
CA SER A 415 -12.59 9.47 51.50
C SER A 415 -12.04 10.15 50.25
N ILE A 416 -12.58 11.32 49.93
CA ILE A 416 -12.06 12.15 48.84
C ILE A 416 -10.98 13.08 49.41
N ILE A 417 -9.79 13.05 48.84
CA ILE A 417 -8.65 13.85 49.29
C ILE A 417 -8.29 14.88 48.22
N THR A 418 -8.29 16.14 48.62
CA THR A 418 -7.92 17.27 47.76
C THR A 418 -6.78 18.06 48.40
N ALA A 419 -5.62 18.08 47.76
CA ALA A 419 -4.52 18.95 48.15
C ALA A 419 -4.75 20.35 47.57
N HIS A 420 -4.57 21.39 48.38
CA HIS A 420 -4.84 22.77 48.01
C HIS A 420 -3.67 23.69 48.31
N TYR A 421 -3.35 24.59 47.38
CA TYR A 421 -2.38 25.66 47.62
C TYR A 421 -2.67 26.88 46.73
N ASN A 422 -3.11 27.99 47.33
CA ASN A 422 -3.30 29.28 46.65
C ASN A 422 -4.19 29.25 45.38
N ARG A 423 -5.27 28.46 45.38
CA ARG A 423 -6.17 28.27 44.20
C ARG A 423 -7.62 28.63 44.50
N ALA A 424 -7.86 29.80 45.09
CA ALA A 424 -9.17 30.24 45.56
C ALA A 424 -10.29 30.20 44.49
N ARG A 425 -9.92 30.29 43.20
CA ARG A 425 -10.88 30.28 42.07
C ARG A 425 -11.29 28.88 41.60
N LEU A 426 -10.48 27.86 41.88
CA LEU A 426 -10.66 26.51 41.32
C LEU A 426 -11.23 25.54 42.37
N LEU A 427 -10.74 25.62 43.62
CA LEU A 427 -11.21 24.77 44.71
C LEU A 427 -12.75 24.76 44.88
N PRO A 428 -13.48 25.91 44.78
CA PRO A 428 -14.94 25.89 44.85
C PRO A 428 -15.61 25.01 43.79
N GLN A 429 -15.03 24.91 42.59
CA GLN A 429 -15.55 24.07 41.50
C GLN A 429 -15.35 22.58 41.82
N ALA A 430 -14.18 22.22 42.37
CA ALA A 430 -13.89 20.86 42.84
C ALA A 430 -14.86 20.44 43.96
N ILE A 431 -15.03 21.28 45.00
CA ILE A 431 -15.95 21.02 46.11
C ILE A 431 -17.40 20.91 45.60
N ALA A 432 -17.82 21.81 44.70
CA ALA A 432 -19.16 21.75 44.11
C ALA A 432 -19.39 20.44 43.35
N SER A 433 -18.37 19.88 42.71
CA SER A 433 -18.48 18.57 42.04
C SER A 433 -18.68 17.41 43.02
N VAL A 434 -18.05 17.47 44.20
CA VAL A 434 -18.25 16.49 45.29
C VAL A 434 -19.66 16.58 45.88
N ARG A 435 -20.18 17.80 46.06
CA ARG A 435 -21.56 18.03 46.56
C ARG A 435 -22.64 17.47 45.63
N ARG A 436 -22.35 17.31 44.34
CA ARG A 436 -23.28 16.82 43.32
C ARG A 436 -23.20 15.31 43.07
N GLN A 437 -22.37 14.58 43.83
CA GLN A 437 -22.26 13.13 43.64
C GLN A 437 -23.56 12.42 44.02
N ASP A 438 -23.91 11.39 43.25
CA ASP A 438 -25.04 10.49 43.49
C ASP A 438 -24.79 9.44 44.59
N TYR A 439 -23.57 9.40 45.13
CA TYR A 439 -23.15 8.43 46.13
C TYR A 439 -23.27 8.98 47.55
N PRO A 440 -23.98 8.29 48.47
CA PRO A 440 -24.41 8.89 49.73
C PRO A 440 -23.37 8.88 50.86
N ASN A 441 -22.29 8.10 50.76
CA ASN A 441 -21.35 7.88 51.87
C ASN A 441 -19.94 8.41 51.54
N ILE A 442 -19.79 9.73 51.60
CA ILE A 442 -18.56 10.46 51.23
C ILE A 442 -18.09 11.32 52.40
N GLU A 443 -16.79 11.29 52.69
CA GLU A 443 -16.11 12.38 53.40
C GLU A 443 -15.15 13.11 52.47
N LEU A 444 -15.12 14.44 52.52
CA LEU A 444 -14.13 15.26 51.82
C LEU A 444 -13.07 15.75 52.80
N ILE A 445 -11.81 15.62 52.43
CA ILE A 445 -10.65 16.09 53.19
C ILE A 445 -9.86 17.04 52.29
N VAL A 446 -9.93 18.33 52.60
CA VAL A 446 -9.09 19.35 51.96
C VAL A 446 -7.84 19.55 52.79
N VAL A 447 -6.68 19.32 52.21
CA VAL A 447 -5.38 19.58 52.86
C VAL A 447 -4.82 20.87 52.29
N ASP A 448 -4.89 21.94 53.07
CA ASP A 448 -4.24 23.20 52.75
C ASP A 448 -2.74 23.10 53.02
N ASP A 449 -1.96 23.07 51.94
CA ASP A 449 -0.51 22.94 51.94
C ASP A 449 0.19 24.29 52.18
N GLY A 450 -0.32 25.04 53.17
CA GLY A 450 0.24 26.30 53.63
C GLY A 450 -0.05 27.47 52.71
N SER A 451 -1.31 27.64 52.28
CA SER A 451 -1.72 28.78 51.46
C SER A 451 -1.38 30.11 52.12
N THR A 452 -0.87 31.03 51.31
CA THR A 452 -0.49 32.41 51.68
C THR A 452 -1.33 33.47 50.97
N ASP A 453 -2.07 33.08 49.93
CA ASP A 453 -3.00 33.95 49.22
C ASP A 453 -4.18 34.32 50.16
N PRO A 454 -4.41 35.63 50.43
CA PRO A 454 -5.52 36.06 51.28
C PRO A 454 -6.89 35.55 50.80
N ASP A 455 -7.09 35.40 49.49
CA ASP A 455 -8.36 34.90 48.94
C ASP A 455 -8.55 33.40 49.24
N ALA A 456 -7.48 32.61 49.21
CA ALA A 456 -7.51 31.19 49.55
C ALA A 456 -7.76 30.99 51.06
N ILE A 457 -7.09 31.77 51.90
CA ILE A 457 -7.29 31.74 53.36
C ILE A 457 -8.73 32.10 53.72
N ARG A 458 -9.26 33.18 53.12
CA ARG A 458 -10.66 33.60 53.33
C ARG A 458 -11.64 32.51 52.89
N LEU A 459 -11.46 31.96 51.69
CA LEU A 459 -12.29 30.88 51.18
C LEU A 459 -12.34 29.68 52.14
N LEU A 460 -11.18 29.22 52.63
CA LEU A 460 -11.11 28.08 53.55
C LEU A 460 -11.84 28.35 54.86
N ASN A 461 -11.70 29.55 55.42
CA ASN A 461 -12.41 29.96 56.64
C ASN A 461 -13.93 30.03 56.41
N ASP A 462 -14.38 30.50 55.24
CA ASP A 462 -15.80 30.62 54.91
C ASP A 462 -16.49 29.25 54.76
N ILE A 463 -15.78 28.22 54.25
CA ILE A 463 -16.34 26.88 54.03
C ILE A 463 -16.18 25.93 55.23
N GLU A 464 -15.28 26.23 56.17
CA GLU A 464 -14.97 25.36 57.32
C GLU A 464 -16.20 24.98 58.17
N PRO A 465 -17.13 25.90 58.51
CA PRO A 465 -18.34 25.53 59.25
C PRO A 465 -19.23 24.52 58.51
N GLU A 466 -19.35 24.63 57.17
CA GLU A 466 -20.10 23.67 56.36
C GLU A 466 -19.40 22.31 56.35
N PHE A 467 -18.07 22.29 56.28
CA PHE A 467 -17.29 21.06 56.31
C PHE A 467 -17.53 20.30 57.62
N GLU A 468 -17.46 20.99 58.76
CA GLU A 468 -17.73 20.37 60.07
C GLU A 468 -19.14 19.79 60.16
N GLN A 469 -20.16 20.51 59.68
CA GLN A 469 -21.55 20.03 59.66
C GLN A 469 -21.74 18.76 58.83
N ARG A 470 -20.97 18.59 57.75
CA ARG A 470 -20.99 17.39 56.89
C ARG A 470 -20.09 16.26 57.40
N GLY A 471 -19.32 16.48 58.45
CA GLY A 471 -18.27 15.55 58.90
C GLY A 471 -17.06 15.51 57.95
N TRP A 472 -16.91 16.52 57.10
CA TRP A 472 -15.75 16.76 56.24
C TRP A 472 -14.65 17.49 57.02
N ARG A 473 -13.44 17.58 56.46
CA ARG A 473 -12.28 18.14 57.18
C ARG A 473 -11.45 19.07 56.30
N ILE A 474 -10.92 20.12 56.94
CA ILE A 474 -9.86 20.96 56.42
C ILE A 474 -8.63 20.75 57.31
N ILE A 475 -7.51 20.36 56.72
CA ILE A 475 -6.25 20.14 57.44
C ILE A 475 -5.25 21.17 56.94
N ARG A 476 -4.79 22.04 57.82
CA ARG A 476 -3.77 23.05 57.50
C ARG A 476 -2.39 22.52 57.90
N GLN A 477 -1.43 22.63 56.99
CA GLN A 477 -0.04 22.25 57.25
C GLN A 477 0.94 23.29 56.70
N LYS A 478 2.21 23.19 57.10
CA LYS A 478 3.29 23.94 56.42
C LYS A 478 3.51 23.35 55.03
N ASN A 479 3.72 24.21 54.03
CA ASN A 479 3.95 23.81 52.64
C ASN A 479 4.99 22.68 52.53
N GLY A 480 4.50 21.54 52.07
CA GLY A 480 5.19 20.26 51.95
C GLY A 480 5.15 19.68 50.55
N PHE A 481 4.56 20.41 49.60
CA PHE A 481 4.30 20.00 48.23
C PHE A 481 3.24 18.88 48.13
N LEU A 482 2.84 18.59 46.88
CA LEU A 482 1.67 17.76 46.55
C LEU A 482 1.66 16.40 47.23
N GLY A 483 2.78 15.67 47.19
CA GLY A 483 2.88 14.32 47.76
C GLY A 483 2.66 14.30 49.27
N LYS A 484 3.28 15.22 50.00
CA LYS A 484 3.12 15.31 51.47
C LYS A 484 1.69 15.69 51.85
N ALA A 485 1.08 16.64 51.13
CA ALA A 485 -0.31 17.03 51.34
C ALA A 485 -1.28 15.86 51.13
N ARG A 486 -1.11 15.10 50.03
CA ARG A 486 -1.90 13.87 49.79
C ARG A 486 -1.69 12.83 50.90
N ASN A 487 -0.46 12.61 51.34
CA ASN A 487 -0.16 11.67 52.42
C ASN A 487 -0.78 12.07 53.76
N THR A 488 -0.81 13.36 54.10
CA THR A 488 -1.55 13.88 55.26
C THR A 488 -3.04 13.55 55.15
N GLY A 489 -3.63 13.75 53.98
CA GLY A 489 -5.02 13.36 53.71
C GLY A 489 -5.27 11.86 53.86
N ILE A 490 -4.37 11.01 53.34
CA ILE A 490 -4.50 9.54 53.42
C ILE A 490 -4.48 9.08 54.88
N ARG A 491 -3.56 9.61 55.69
CA ARG A 491 -3.47 9.28 57.12
C ARG A 491 -4.72 9.70 57.89
N ALA A 492 -5.34 10.82 57.48
CA ALA A 492 -6.57 11.31 58.07
C ALA A 492 -7.80 10.52 57.62
N ALA A 493 -7.82 9.97 56.40
CA ALA A 493 -8.96 9.26 55.82
C ALA A 493 -9.50 8.14 56.73
N LYS A 494 -10.82 7.96 56.73
CA LYS A 494 -11.55 6.91 57.46
C LYS A 494 -12.25 5.92 56.52
N GLY A 495 -12.35 6.26 55.24
CA GLY A 495 -12.97 5.44 54.21
C GLY A 495 -12.19 4.17 53.91
N SER A 496 -12.93 3.14 53.52
CA SER A 496 -12.35 1.90 52.97
C SER A 496 -11.81 2.13 51.56
N PHE A 497 -12.37 3.12 50.86
CA PHE A 497 -11.86 3.60 49.58
C PHE A 497 -11.36 5.02 49.71
N ILE A 498 -10.28 5.31 48.99
CA ILE A 498 -9.66 6.62 48.90
C ILE A 498 -9.76 7.07 47.45
N LEU A 499 -10.25 8.28 47.20
CA LEU A 499 -10.30 8.90 45.89
C LEU A 499 -9.52 10.21 45.95
N PHE A 500 -8.55 10.43 45.07
CA PHE A 500 -7.98 11.76 44.94
C PHE A 500 -8.85 12.62 44.02
N LEU A 501 -8.94 13.90 44.36
CA LEU A 501 -9.50 14.93 43.50
C LEU A 501 -8.57 16.14 43.54
N ASP A 502 -7.94 16.46 42.41
CA ASP A 502 -7.14 17.68 42.31
C ASP A 502 -8.03 18.93 42.40
N ASP A 503 -7.53 19.98 43.04
CA ASP A 503 -8.30 21.20 43.33
C ASP A 503 -8.59 22.07 42.10
N ASP A 504 -8.02 21.72 40.94
CA ASP A 504 -8.29 22.29 39.62
C ASP A 504 -9.17 21.42 38.71
N ASN A 505 -9.49 20.20 39.15
CA ASN A 505 -10.36 19.24 38.46
C ASN A 505 -11.78 19.22 39.06
N ALA A 506 -12.70 18.52 38.38
CA ALA A 506 -14.07 18.36 38.85
C ALA A 506 -14.67 17.02 38.46
N LEU A 507 -15.26 16.31 39.42
CA LEU A 507 -15.91 15.02 39.20
C LEU A 507 -17.22 15.14 38.41
N PHE A 508 -17.54 14.11 37.64
CA PHE A 508 -18.86 13.96 37.02
C PHE A 508 -19.88 13.51 38.08
N PRO A 509 -21.19 13.79 37.93
CA PRO A 509 -22.19 13.51 38.97
C PRO A 509 -22.26 12.04 39.45
N ASN A 510 -21.91 11.09 38.58
CA ASN A 510 -21.89 9.65 38.86
C ASN A 510 -20.49 9.09 39.11
N ALA A 511 -19.47 9.93 39.29
CA ALA A 511 -18.08 9.49 39.35
C ALA A 511 -17.82 8.52 40.51
N VAL A 512 -18.24 8.89 41.72
CA VAL A 512 -17.99 8.08 42.93
C VAL A 512 -18.75 6.76 42.88
N SER A 513 -20.03 6.76 42.49
CA SER A 513 -20.80 5.52 42.36
C SER A 513 -20.21 4.59 41.30
N THR A 514 -19.73 5.14 40.19
CA THR A 514 -19.10 4.37 39.10
C THR A 514 -17.77 3.77 39.53
N PHE A 515 -16.90 4.53 40.21
CA PHE A 515 -15.66 3.98 40.75
C PHE A 515 -15.92 2.88 41.80
N VAL A 516 -16.86 3.09 42.72
CA VAL A 516 -17.20 2.07 43.74
C VAL A 516 -17.70 0.79 43.06
N ALA A 517 -18.57 0.91 42.06
CA ALA A 517 -19.04 -0.23 41.29
C ALA A 517 -17.89 -0.93 40.55
N GLY A 518 -16.99 -0.17 39.92
CA GLY A 518 -15.80 -0.68 39.26
C GLY A 518 -14.89 -1.47 40.20
N MET A 519 -14.58 -0.90 41.38
CA MET A 519 -13.79 -1.55 42.43
C MET A 519 -14.42 -2.86 42.94
N GLN A 520 -15.74 -2.85 43.14
CA GLN A 520 -16.47 -4.01 43.67
C GLN A 520 -16.62 -5.13 42.63
N LYS A 521 -16.91 -4.79 41.36
CA LYS A 521 -17.13 -5.77 40.29
C LYS A 521 -15.83 -6.36 39.75
N SER A 522 -14.80 -5.54 39.56
CA SER A 522 -13.52 -6.00 39.01
C SER A 522 -12.66 -6.73 40.04
N GLY A 523 -12.84 -6.44 41.33
CA GLY A 523 -11.98 -6.92 42.40
C GLY A 523 -10.65 -6.15 42.53
N ALA A 524 -10.39 -5.17 41.66
CA ALA A 524 -9.10 -4.46 41.59
C ALA A 524 -8.71 -3.77 42.92
N ASP A 525 -7.41 -3.57 43.09
CA ASP A 525 -6.84 -2.80 44.20
C ASP A 525 -6.90 -1.28 43.93
N ILE A 526 -6.83 -0.91 42.65
CA ILE A 526 -6.86 0.46 42.14
C ILE A 526 -7.78 0.51 40.91
N CYS A 527 -8.68 1.50 40.87
CA CYS A 527 -9.43 1.86 39.67
C CYS A 527 -9.04 3.24 39.16
N THR A 528 -8.58 3.29 37.92
CA THR A 528 -8.32 4.52 37.15
C THR A 528 -9.45 4.76 36.16
N THR A 529 -9.39 5.83 35.37
CA THR A 529 -10.49 6.22 34.48
C THR A 529 -10.04 7.12 33.32
N PHE A 530 -10.89 7.34 32.33
CA PHE A 530 -10.66 8.38 31.33
C PHE A 530 -10.99 9.77 31.89
N ALA A 531 -10.48 10.81 31.23
CA ALA A 531 -10.76 12.20 31.61
C ALA A 531 -11.16 13.03 30.39
N LYS A 532 -12.07 13.99 30.60
CA LYS A 532 -12.35 15.02 29.60
C LYS A 532 -11.51 16.24 29.85
N TRP A 533 -10.80 16.69 28.81
CA TRP A 533 -9.90 17.83 28.88
C TRP A 533 -10.65 19.12 28.61
N LEU A 534 -10.38 20.13 29.42
CA LEU A 534 -10.85 21.50 29.21
C LEU A 534 -9.68 22.49 29.39
N ASN A 535 -9.75 23.59 28.63
CA ASN A 535 -8.81 24.72 28.74
C ASN A 535 -9.49 25.98 29.31
N GLU A 536 -10.80 25.93 29.54
CA GLU A 536 -11.61 27.04 30.04
C GLU A 536 -11.36 27.29 31.54
N PRO A 537 -11.71 28.47 32.09
CA PRO A 537 -11.60 28.76 33.52
C PRO A 537 -12.73 28.12 34.36
N PHE A 538 -13.82 27.68 33.73
CA PHE A 538 -14.99 27.10 34.40
C PHE A 538 -15.29 25.70 33.89
N VAL A 539 -15.85 24.86 34.77
CA VAL A 539 -16.38 23.53 34.41
C VAL A 539 -17.66 23.71 33.58
N PRO A 540 -17.81 23.06 32.41
CA PRO A 540 -19.04 23.09 31.64
C PRO A 540 -20.26 22.60 32.45
N PRO A 541 -21.46 23.13 32.19
CA PRO A 541 -22.67 22.73 32.90
C PRO A 541 -23.14 21.32 32.50
N ASP A 542 -22.79 20.84 31.30
CA ASP A 542 -23.09 19.51 30.80
C ASP A 542 -21.84 18.60 30.78
N THR A 543 -22.05 17.29 30.69
CA THR A 543 -20.99 16.29 30.53
C THR A 543 -20.70 15.95 29.06
N LYS A 544 -21.29 16.65 28.08
CA LYS A 544 -21.15 16.38 26.64
C LYS A 544 -19.98 17.13 26.01
N SER A 545 -19.65 18.30 26.56
CA SER A 545 -18.53 19.15 26.17
C SER A 545 -17.14 18.47 26.30
N GLY A 546 -16.10 19.13 25.78
CA GLY A 546 -14.69 18.70 25.89
C GLY A 546 -14.31 17.48 25.06
N TYR A 547 -13.06 17.03 25.19
CA TYR A 547 -12.50 15.91 24.41
C TYR A 547 -11.58 15.04 25.28
N MET A 548 -11.39 13.79 24.89
CA MET A 548 -10.49 12.83 25.53
C MET A 548 -9.19 12.74 24.73
N LEU A 549 -8.05 12.80 25.42
CA LEU A 549 -6.72 12.73 24.81
C LEU A 549 -5.89 11.51 25.26
N TYR A 550 -6.29 10.87 26.35
CA TYR A 550 -5.47 9.89 27.05
C TYR A 550 -6.33 8.71 27.50
N PHE A 551 -5.90 7.50 27.14
CA PHE A 551 -6.62 6.25 27.35
C PHE A 551 -5.69 5.26 28.05
N PRO A 552 -5.64 5.27 29.40
CA PRO A 552 -4.80 4.33 30.14
C PRO A 552 -5.29 2.90 29.94
N VAL A 553 -4.41 2.05 29.40
CA VAL A 553 -4.67 0.61 29.20
C VAL A 553 -4.40 -0.22 30.45
N GLY A 554 -3.81 0.38 31.50
CA GLY A 554 -3.60 -0.25 32.81
C GLY A 554 -2.28 -1.03 32.95
N GLY A 555 -1.45 -1.05 31.91
CA GLY A 555 -0.17 -1.75 31.87
C GLY A 555 0.39 -1.83 30.44
N PRO A 556 1.39 -2.66 30.16
CA PRO A 556 2.23 -3.40 31.10
C PRO A 556 3.25 -2.47 31.79
N PRO A 557 3.93 -2.93 32.86
CA PRO A 557 4.88 -2.10 33.60
C PRO A 557 6.02 -1.58 32.73
N ASP A 558 6.49 -2.37 31.76
CA ASP A 558 7.58 -2.02 30.84
C ASP A 558 7.35 -0.67 30.14
N ILE A 559 6.10 -0.36 29.75
CA ILE A 559 5.74 0.90 29.06
C ILE A 559 5.95 2.10 29.98
N ALA A 560 5.84 1.91 31.30
CA ALA A 560 6.03 2.95 32.31
C ALA A 560 7.43 3.57 32.31
N LEU A 561 8.42 3.01 31.62
CA LEU A 561 9.72 3.69 31.38
C LEU A 561 9.62 4.80 30.33
N ILE A 562 8.65 4.70 29.42
CA ILE A 562 8.49 5.59 28.26
C ILE A 562 7.35 6.59 28.50
N THR A 563 6.16 6.07 28.80
CA THR A 563 4.91 6.82 28.97
C THR A 563 4.08 6.24 30.08
N ASN A 564 3.22 7.04 30.72
CA ASN A 564 2.33 6.54 31.78
C ASN A 564 1.21 5.68 31.17
N PRO A 565 1.10 4.37 31.48
CA PRO A 565 0.01 3.53 30.99
C PRO A 565 -1.18 3.46 31.96
N TYR A 566 -1.07 4.01 33.18
CA TYR A 566 -1.98 3.72 34.29
C TYR A 566 -3.06 4.78 34.54
N GLY A 567 -2.91 5.99 33.99
CA GLY A 567 -3.85 7.06 34.24
C GLY A 567 -3.28 8.12 35.17
N ASP A 568 -4.17 8.97 35.67
CA ASP A 568 -3.83 10.14 36.47
C ASP A 568 -4.24 9.93 37.94
N ALA A 569 -3.71 10.79 38.81
CA ALA A 569 -3.94 10.71 40.25
C ALA A 569 -5.42 10.65 40.66
N ASN A 570 -6.35 11.22 39.87
CA ASN A 570 -7.80 11.22 40.11
C ASN A 570 -8.40 9.80 39.92
N ALA A 571 -7.94 8.87 40.75
CA ALA A 571 -8.23 7.44 40.77
C ALA A 571 -8.71 7.00 42.15
N MET A 572 -9.39 5.86 42.21
CA MET A 572 -9.86 5.25 43.45
C MET A 572 -8.94 4.09 43.88
N PHE A 573 -8.63 4.04 45.16
CA PHE A 573 -7.72 3.08 45.78
C PHE A 573 -8.42 2.35 46.92
N ARG A 574 -8.15 1.06 47.10
CA ARG A 574 -8.37 0.43 48.42
C ARG A 574 -7.42 1.08 49.40
N ARG A 575 -7.90 1.37 50.61
CA ARG A 575 -7.04 1.89 51.69
C ARG A 575 -5.80 1.00 51.90
N GLU A 576 -5.99 -0.30 51.82
CA GLU A 576 -4.98 -1.35 52.02
C GLU A 576 -3.79 -1.24 51.05
N VAL A 577 -3.96 -0.60 49.89
CA VAL A 577 -2.86 -0.36 48.93
C VAL A 577 -1.72 0.40 49.61
N PHE A 578 -2.05 1.42 50.40
CA PHE A 578 -1.05 2.24 51.08
C PHE A 578 -0.30 1.49 52.19
N ASP A 579 -0.91 0.44 52.75
CA ASP A 579 -0.26 -0.44 53.72
C ASP A 579 0.73 -1.39 53.01
N LYS A 580 0.42 -1.82 51.78
CA LYS A 580 1.25 -2.76 51.00
C LYS A 580 2.44 -2.09 50.30
N VAL A 581 2.21 -0.94 49.64
CA VAL A 581 3.25 -0.29 48.83
C VAL A 581 3.77 1.02 49.42
N GLY A 582 3.22 1.46 50.55
CA GLY A 582 3.57 2.71 51.20
C GLY A 582 2.84 3.92 50.62
N TYR A 583 3.34 5.12 50.91
CA TYR A 583 2.72 6.41 50.58
C TYR A 583 3.25 7.00 49.26
N LEU A 584 2.72 8.16 48.83
CA LEU A 584 3.21 8.88 47.65
C LEU A 584 4.58 9.52 47.94
N ASN A 585 5.38 9.71 46.89
CA ASN A 585 6.67 10.40 46.98
C ASN A 585 6.49 11.87 47.45
N GLU A 586 7.23 12.26 48.49
CA GLU A 586 7.18 13.62 49.08
C GLU A 586 8.29 14.56 48.53
N GLU A 587 9.06 14.13 47.52
CA GLU A 587 10.12 14.96 46.92
C GLU A 587 9.55 16.22 46.26
N ARG A 588 10.14 17.37 46.59
CA ARG A 588 9.72 18.67 46.08
C ARG A 588 10.05 18.82 44.59
N GLY A 589 9.04 19.23 43.80
CA GLY A 589 9.17 19.48 42.37
C GLY A 589 9.03 18.25 41.48
N PHE A 590 8.68 17.09 42.05
CA PHE A 590 8.37 15.88 41.31
C PHE A 590 6.90 15.83 40.92
N SER A 591 6.59 15.93 39.62
CA SER A 591 5.19 16.02 39.14
C SER A 591 4.56 14.69 38.75
N ALA A 592 5.34 13.62 38.59
CA ALA A 592 4.87 12.28 38.19
C ALA A 592 4.68 11.33 39.40
N SER A 593 4.22 11.88 40.53
CA SER A 593 4.08 11.15 41.81
C SER A 593 3.05 10.03 41.75
N ASP A 594 2.00 10.21 40.96
CA ASP A 594 0.97 9.22 40.67
C ASP A 594 1.48 8.08 39.78
N TRP A 595 2.16 8.41 38.68
CA TRP A 595 2.78 7.43 37.80
C TRP A 595 3.77 6.52 38.56
N GLU A 596 4.64 7.11 39.38
CA GLU A 596 5.56 6.37 40.24
C GLU A 596 4.86 5.44 41.22
N PHE A 597 3.75 5.92 41.81
CA PHE A 597 2.95 5.14 42.75
C PHE A 597 2.26 3.96 42.06
N PHE A 598 1.63 4.18 40.90
CA PHE A 598 0.98 3.13 40.12
C PHE A 598 2.00 2.07 39.67
N LEU A 599 3.19 2.48 39.24
CA LEU A 599 4.25 1.53 38.89
C LEU A 599 4.69 0.68 40.09
N ARG A 600 4.81 1.26 41.29
CA ARG A 600 5.07 0.48 42.51
C ARG A 600 3.96 -0.51 42.82
N ALA A 601 2.70 -0.11 42.62
CA ALA A 601 1.55 -0.98 42.82
C ALA A 601 1.56 -2.17 41.83
N ASP A 602 1.77 -1.90 40.54
CA ASP A 602 1.82 -2.92 39.49
C ASP A 602 2.98 -3.91 39.73
N LEU A 603 4.20 -3.42 39.99
CA LEU A 603 5.36 -4.28 40.29
C LEU A 603 5.23 -5.05 41.62
N ALA A 604 4.36 -4.61 42.54
CA ALA A 604 4.00 -5.34 43.75
C ALA A 604 2.89 -6.40 43.50
N GLY A 605 2.42 -6.54 42.27
CA GLY A 605 1.36 -7.47 41.87
C GLY A 605 -0.05 -7.01 42.25
N LEU A 606 -0.24 -5.73 42.55
CA LEU A 606 -1.55 -5.15 42.81
C LEU A 606 -2.27 -4.85 41.50
N GLU A 607 -3.56 -5.14 41.46
CA GLU A 607 -4.32 -5.01 40.23
C GLU A 607 -4.84 -3.59 40.00
N ILE A 608 -4.54 -3.05 38.81
CA ILE A 608 -5.02 -1.75 38.34
C ILE A 608 -6.03 -1.98 37.20
N ALA A 609 -7.26 -1.53 37.38
CA ALA A 609 -8.30 -1.60 36.36
C ALA A 609 -8.70 -0.21 35.88
N THR A 610 -8.80 0.00 34.57
CA THR A 610 -9.33 1.25 33.99
C THR A 610 -10.84 1.16 33.85
N VAL A 611 -11.58 2.10 34.43
CA VAL A 611 -12.97 2.33 34.05
C VAL A 611 -12.99 3.10 32.73
N PRO A 612 -13.48 2.52 31.62
CA PRO A 612 -13.40 3.14 30.29
C PRO A 612 -14.49 4.18 30.06
N GLU A 613 -14.72 5.04 31.05
CA GLU A 613 -15.64 6.16 31.01
C GLU A 613 -14.93 7.43 31.49
N PRO A 614 -15.27 8.61 30.98
CA PRO A 614 -14.81 9.85 31.59
C PRO A 614 -15.55 10.09 32.89
N LEU A 615 -14.83 10.15 34.03
CA LEU A 615 -15.44 10.41 35.34
C LEU A 615 -15.07 11.76 35.94
N TYR A 616 -14.23 12.54 35.27
CA TYR A 616 -13.87 13.87 35.71
C TYR A 616 -13.38 14.76 34.56
N TRP A 617 -13.43 16.06 34.84
CA TRP A 617 -12.83 17.11 34.04
C TRP A 617 -11.38 17.31 34.45
N TYR A 618 -10.47 17.11 33.51
CA TYR A 618 -9.06 17.42 33.64
C TYR A 618 -8.78 18.82 33.10
N ARG A 619 -8.31 19.73 33.96
CA ARG A 619 -7.98 21.10 33.55
C ARG A 619 -6.54 21.20 33.07
N SER A 620 -6.36 21.62 31.82
CA SER A 620 -5.04 21.84 31.23
C SER A 620 -4.77 23.34 31.07
N SER A 621 -3.83 23.88 31.85
CA SER A 621 -3.38 25.27 31.73
C SER A 621 -1.90 25.35 31.33
N PRO A 622 -1.47 26.40 30.58
CA PRO A 622 -0.06 26.65 30.28
C PRO A 622 0.82 26.76 31.53
N ALA A 623 0.28 27.25 32.64
CA ALA A 623 0.96 27.36 33.94
C ALA A 623 0.86 26.08 34.79
N GLY A 624 0.20 25.02 34.29
CA GLY A 624 0.00 23.78 35.02
C GLY A 624 1.30 23.02 35.25
N MET A 625 1.36 22.26 36.35
CA MET A 625 2.55 21.52 36.76
C MET A 625 3.05 20.59 35.64
N ASN A 626 2.15 19.83 35.01
CA ASN A 626 2.49 18.91 33.93
C ASN A 626 3.06 19.58 32.66
N ARG A 627 2.72 20.85 32.37
CA ARG A 627 3.25 21.56 31.19
C ARG A 627 4.60 22.23 31.45
N ASN A 628 4.96 22.46 32.71
CA ASN A 628 6.20 23.15 33.10
C ASN A 628 7.20 22.24 33.82
N ALA A 629 6.92 20.94 33.91
CA ALA A 629 7.80 20.01 34.59
C ALA A 629 9.00 19.61 33.71
N GLU A 630 10.15 19.39 34.36
CA GLU A 630 11.34 18.87 33.71
C GLU A 630 11.19 17.36 33.48
N TRP A 631 10.94 16.96 32.23
CA TRP A 631 10.58 15.59 31.87
C TRP A 631 11.64 14.55 32.28
N LEU A 632 12.94 14.86 32.12
CA LEU A 632 14.02 13.93 32.50
C LEU A 632 14.09 13.73 34.02
N ARG A 633 13.99 14.82 34.79
CA ARG A 633 13.95 14.76 36.25
C ARG A 633 12.78 13.91 36.75
N ASN A 634 11.61 14.03 36.11
CA ASN A 634 10.43 13.22 36.42
C ASN A 634 10.58 11.73 36.08
N ARG A 635 11.59 11.30 35.31
CA ARG A 635 11.86 9.87 35.10
C ARG A 635 12.76 9.27 36.14
N ARG A 636 13.49 10.08 36.93
CA ARG A 636 14.42 9.57 37.94
C ARG A 636 13.72 8.66 38.97
N PRO A 637 12.58 9.06 39.58
CA PRO A 637 11.90 8.18 40.53
C PRO A 637 11.32 6.91 39.88
N ILE A 638 10.83 7.00 38.65
CA ILE A 638 10.38 5.84 37.86
C ILE A 638 11.53 4.83 37.67
N ILE A 639 12.70 5.31 37.24
CA ILE A 639 13.91 4.48 37.09
C ILE A 639 14.34 3.90 38.43
N ASP A 640 14.24 4.67 39.52
CA ASP A 640 14.60 4.20 40.85
C ASP A 640 13.66 3.09 41.34
N VAL A 641 12.37 3.12 40.98
CA VAL A 641 11.43 2.01 41.22
C VAL A 641 11.87 0.76 40.47
N PHE A 642 12.20 0.84 39.18
CA PHE A 642 12.74 -0.31 38.45
C PHE A 642 14.07 -0.80 39.03
N ARG A 643 14.97 0.10 39.43
CA ARG A 643 16.25 -0.28 40.06
C ARG A 643 16.03 -1.09 41.34
N LYS A 644 15.05 -0.69 42.18
CA LYS A 644 14.67 -1.46 43.39
C LYS A 644 14.16 -2.86 43.05
N HIS A 645 13.46 -3.01 41.92
CA HIS A 645 12.98 -4.28 41.39
C HIS A 645 13.98 -4.97 40.46
N LYS A 646 15.25 -4.53 40.45
CA LYS A 646 16.34 -5.08 39.61
C LYS A 646 15.99 -5.15 38.12
N PHE A 647 15.19 -4.19 37.63
CA PHE A 647 14.67 -4.16 36.26
C PHE A 647 13.94 -5.46 35.86
N ALA A 648 13.22 -6.09 36.79
CA ALA A 648 12.25 -7.13 36.44
C ALA A 648 11.12 -6.53 35.58
N HIS A 649 10.53 -7.35 34.70
CA HIS A 649 9.43 -6.95 33.81
C HIS A 649 9.80 -5.75 32.91
N THR A 650 10.95 -5.85 32.24
CA THR A 650 11.39 -4.86 31.24
C THR A 650 11.77 -5.52 29.91
N ASP A 651 11.30 -6.76 29.66
CA ASP A 651 11.69 -7.56 28.50
C ASP A 651 11.35 -6.84 27.20
N MET A 652 10.15 -6.23 27.10
CA MET A 652 9.74 -5.49 25.91
C MET A 652 10.51 -4.18 25.74
N PHE A 653 10.88 -3.52 26.84
CA PHE A 653 11.71 -2.31 26.80
C PHE A 653 13.14 -2.62 26.35
N VAL A 654 13.72 -3.72 26.81
CA VAL A 654 15.03 -4.20 26.35
C VAL A 654 14.98 -4.58 24.87
N GLN A 655 13.94 -5.29 24.44
CA GLN A 655 13.70 -5.59 23.03
C GLN A 655 13.66 -4.33 22.16
N LEU A 656 12.92 -3.30 22.58
CA LEU A 656 12.85 -2.01 21.90
C LEU A 656 14.23 -1.34 21.74
N GLY A 657 15.06 -1.40 22.78
CA GLY A 657 16.42 -0.85 22.72
C GLY A 657 17.38 -1.67 21.85
N ILE A 658 17.19 -2.99 21.74
CA ILE A 658 17.95 -3.85 20.84
C ILE A 658 17.51 -3.58 19.39
N SER A 659 16.21 -3.63 19.12
CA SER A 659 15.65 -3.49 17.78
C SER A 659 16.00 -2.16 17.13
N SER A 660 16.03 -1.07 17.91
CA SER A 660 16.42 0.26 17.42
C SER A 660 17.84 0.31 16.86
N ASN A 661 18.68 -0.67 17.21
CA ASN A 661 20.06 -0.77 16.74
C ASN A 661 20.27 -1.92 15.73
N THR A 662 19.48 -2.99 15.81
CA THR A 662 19.71 -4.21 15.01
C THR A 662 18.89 -4.29 13.73
N ALA A 663 17.67 -3.74 13.71
CA ALA A 663 16.76 -3.94 12.57
C ALA A 663 17.28 -3.28 11.29
N ASP A 664 17.72 -2.03 11.38
CA ASP A 664 18.34 -1.32 10.24
C ASP A 664 19.71 -1.92 9.90
N HIS A 665 20.48 -2.33 10.91
CA HIS A 665 21.80 -2.90 10.70
C HIS A 665 21.76 -4.23 9.92
N GLU A 666 20.83 -5.12 10.25
CA GLU A 666 20.68 -6.40 9.52
C GLU A 666 20.26 -6.16 8.07
N LYS A 667 19.31 -5.26 7.84
CA LYS A 667 18.90 -4.84 6.50
C LYS A 667 20.08 -4.27 5.72
N ASP A 668 20.82 -3.34 6.31
CA ASP A 668 21.95 -2.66 5.66
C ASP A 668 23.11 -3.63 5.38
N LEU A 669 23.40 -4.56 6.30
CA LEU A 669 24.39 -5.62 6.07
C LEU A 669 24.00 -6.53 4.90
N ASN A 670 22.72 -6.89 4.79
CA ASN A 670 22.25 -7.74 3.69
C ASN A 670 22.26 -7.00 2.35
N LEU A 671 21.87 -5.72 2.32
CA LEU A 671 22.01 -4.88 1.13
C LEU A 671 23.47 -4.66 0.75
N TRP A 672 24.36 -4.47 1.73
CA TRP A 672 25.79 -4.34 1.48
C TRP A 672 26.41 -5.65 0.96
N ASN A 673 25.99 -6.80 1.49
CA ASN A 673 26.36 -8.11 0.94
C ASN A 673 25.89 -8.27 -0.51
N LEU A 674 24.71 -7.76 -0.85
CA LEU A 674 24.17 -7.75 -2.20
C LEU A 674 25.05 -6.93 -3.13
N GLU A 675 25.46 -5.73 -2.71
CA GLU A 675 26.40 -4.86 -3.43
C GLU A 675 27.74 -5.55 -3.68
N LEU A 676 28.33 -6.16 -2.64
CA LEU A 676 29.64 -6.80 -2.71
C LEU A 676 29.66 -8.07 -3.57
N ARG A 677 28.60 -8.88 -3.51
CA ARG A 677 28.56 -10.21 -4.13
C ARG A 677 27.96 -10.21 -5.54
N VAL A 678 26.95 -9.38 -5.80
CA VAL A 678 26.20 -9.41 -7.06
C VAL A 678 26.71 -8.40 -8.07
N LYS A 679 27.25 -7.25 -7.61
CA LYS A 679 27.74 -6.16 -8.45
C LYS A 679 26.75 -5.71 -9.54
N ASP A 680 25.46 -5.76 -9.24
CA ASP A 680 24.39 -5.31 -10.13
C ASP A 680 23.45 -4.39 -9.34
N GLU A 681 23.53 -3.10 -9.64
CA GLU A 681 22.77 -2.04 -8.94
C GLU A 681 21.25 -2.24 -9.06
N ARG A 682 20.77 -3.05 -10.00
CA ARG A 682 19.32 -3.28 -10.18
C ARG A 682 18.72 -4.05 -9.02
N TYR A 683 19.47 -4.96 -8.39
CA TYR A 683 19.02 -5.64 -7.18
C TYR A 683 18.85 -4.67 -5.99
N LEU A 684 19.73 -3.68 -5.87
CA LEU A 684 19.63 -2.62 -4.87
C LEU A 684 18.45 -1.69 -5.16
N ARG A 685 18.29 -1.26 -6.42
CA ARG A 685 17.14 -0.44 -6.87
C ARG A 685 15.81 -1.17 -6.64
N LEU A 686 15.76 -2.46 -6.93
CA LEU A 686 14.58 -3.30 -6.69
C LEU A 686 14.26 -3.39 -5.20
N SER A 687 15.27 -3.57 -4.36
CA SER A 687 15.10 -3.64 -2.90
C SER A 687 14.73 -2.29 -2.28
N ALA A 688 15.01 -1.16 -2.94
CA ALA A 688 14.56 0.17 -2.53
C ALA A 688 13.13 0.52 -3.00
N ALA A 689 12.58 -0.21 -3.99
CA ALA A 689 11.27 0.05 -4.55
C ALA A 689 10.13 -0.56 -3.71
N SER A 690 8.90 -0.09 -3.92
CA SER A 690 7.71 -0.77 -3.41
C SER A 690 7.58 -2.14 -4.09
N PRO A 691 7.59 -3.27 -3.35
CA PRO A 691 7.83 -4.61 -3.91
C PRO A 691 6.92 -5.02 -5.07
N ASN A 692 5.64 -4.67 -4.98
CA ASN A 692 4.65 -5.08 -5.98
C ASN A 692 4.30 -3.97 -6.97
N SER A 693 4.99 -2.82 -6.93
CA SER A 693 4.76 -1.74 -7.89
C SER A 693 5.04 -2.20 -9.33
N ALA A 694 4.37 -1.60 -10.32
CA ALA A 694 4.59 -1.94 -11.73
C ALA A 694 6.07 -1.78 -12.13
N ASP A 695 6.76 -0.78 -11.58
CA ASP A 695 8.18 -0.54 -11.82
C ASP A 695 9.06 -1.62 -11.17
N ALA A 696 8.72 -2.09 -9.96
CA ALA A 696 9.44 -3.20 -9.32
C ALA A 696 9.24 -4.52 -10.06
N VAL A 697 8.02 -4.83 -10.53
CA VAL A 697 7.74 -6.03 -11.33
C VAL A 697 8.47 -5.97 -12.68
N GLN A 698 8.53 -4.79 -13.32
CA GLN A 698 9.31 -4.60 -14.53
C GLN A 698 10.81 -4.81 -14.29
N LEU A 699 11.36 -4.18 -13.25
CA LEU A 699 12.77 -4.33 -12.91
C LEU A 699 13.12 -5.79 -12.56
N LEU A 700 12.19 -6.50 -11.90
CA LEU A 700 12.32 -7.93 -11.63
C LEU A 700 12.33 -8.76 -12.92
N ALA A 701 11.52 -8.41 -13.93
CA ALA A 701 11.55 -9.06 -15.23
C ALA A 701 12.88 -8.82 -15.98
N GLU A 702 13.40 -7.59 -15.96
CA GLU A 702 14.71 -7.24 -16.54
C GLU A 702 15.87 -8.00 -15.87
N ILE A 703 15.78 -8.21 -14.55
CA ILE A 703 16.73 -9.06 -13.82
C ILE A 703 16.58 -10.51 -14.30
N ALA A 704 15.37 -11.06 -14.30
CA ALA A 704 15.12 -12.44 -14.73
C ALA A 704 15.65 -12.74 -16.15
N ALA A 705 15.48 -11.79 -17.07
CA ALA A 705 16.01 -11.86 -18.43
C ALA A 705 17.52 -12.14 -18.47
N ARG A 706 18.27 -11.38 -17.68
CA ARG A 706 19.74 -11.42 -17.67
C ARG A 706 20.30 -12.53 -16.84
N GLU A 707 19.53 -13.06 -15.91
CA GLU A 707 19.84 -14.35 -15.28
C GLU A 707 19.53 -15.54 -16.20
N GLY A 708 19.24 -15.31 -17.50
CA GLY A 708 18.98 -16.36 -18.48
C GLY A 708 17.59 -16.99 -18.38
N ARG A 709 16.63 -16.31 -17.73
CA ARG A 709 15.27 -16.83 -17.49
C ARG A 709 14.20 -16.05 -18.24
N ALA A 710 14.27 -16.10 -19.57
CA ALA A 710 13.35 -15.42 -20.47
C ALA A 710 11.86 -15.77 -20.22
N ASP A 711 11.54 -17.04 -19.99
CA ASP A 711 10.17 -17.49 -19.68
C ASP A 711 9.61 -16.82 -18.41
N THR A 712 10.43 -16.72 -17.37
CA THR A 712 10.06 -16.05 -16.11
C THR A 712 9.82 -14.56 -16.35
N ALA A 713 10.68 -13.92 -17.13
CA ALA A 713 10.57 -12.50 -17.45
C ALA A 713 9.31 -12.17 -18.26
N ILE A 714 8.97 -13.00 -19.26
CA ILE A 714 7.73 -12.85 -20.05
C ILE A 714 6.50 -13.00 -19.14
N SER A 715 6.51 -13.99 -18.24
CA SER A 715 5.42 -14.18 -17.26
C SER A 715 5.24 -12.96 -16.35
N LEU A 716 6.34 -12.36 -15.87
CA LEU A 716 6.30 -11.15 -15.04
C LEU A 716 5.76 -9.93 -15.80
N LEU A 717 6.20 -9.73 -17.05
CA LEU A 717 5.70 -8.64 -17.90
C LEU A 717 4.22 -8.78 -18.22
N ALA A 718 3.72 -10.00 -18.39
CA ALA A 718 2.30 -10.25 -18.64
C ALA A 718 1.42 -9.77 -17.47
N HIS A 719 1.90 -9.97 -16.23
CA HIS A 719 1.20 -9.52 -15.02
C HIS A 719 1.36 -8.02 -14.75
N ALA A 720 2.36 -7.35 -15.33
CA ALA A 720 2.53 -5.89 -15.21
C ALA A 720 1.47 -5.08 -15.99
N GLY A 721 0.63 -5.74 -16.80
CA GLY A 721 -0.61 -5.17 -17.33
C GLY A 721 -0.45 -3.96 -18.27
N ARG A 722 0.72 -3.77 -18.90
CA ARG A 722 0.93 -2.63 -19.79
C ARG A 722 0.54 -2.93 -21.24
N SER A 723 0.00 -1.92 -21.93
CA SER A 723 -0.33 -1.95 -23.37
C SER A 723 0.88 -2.05 -24.32
N ASP A 724 2.10 -2.06 -23.77
CA ASP A 724 3.38 -2.22 -24.44
C ASP A 724 4.03 -3.59 -24.13
N PHE A 725 3.26 -4.55 -23.60
CA PHE A 725 3.69 -5.94 -23.33
C PHE A 725 4.55 -6.53 -24.47
N THR A 726 4.12 -6.33 -25.73
CA THR A 726 4.85 -6.79 -26.91
C THR A 726 6.21 -6.11 -27.08
N LEU A 727 6.33 -4.81 -26.77
CA LEU A 727 7.58 -4.04 -26.82
C LEU A 727 8.53 -4.44 -25.68
N GLY A 728 8.01 -4.62 -24.47
CA GLY A 728 8.77 -5.09 -23.31
C GLY A 728 9.32 -6.50 -23.51
N VAL A 729 8.54 -7.41 -24.11
CA VAL A 729 9.01 -8.75 -24.47
C VAL A 729 10.10 -8.69 -25.56
N VAL A 730 9.96 -7.79 -26.55
CA VAL A 730 10.95 -7.63 -27.63
C VAL A 730 12.27 -7.04 -27.14
N GLU A 731 12.27 -6.00 -26.31
CA GLU A 731 13.49 -5.45 -25.70
C GLU A 731 14.22 -6.48 -24.83
N LEU A 732 13.47 -7.35 -24.15
CA LEU A 732 13.97 -8.35 -23.23
C LEU A 732 14.51 -9.59 -23.95
N LEU A 733 13.86 -10.01 -25.04
CA LEU A 733 14.40 -10.99 -25.98
C LEU A 733 15.69 -10.48 -26.64
N ASN A 734 15.79 -9.18 -26.95
CA ASN A 734 17.01 -8.58 -27.48
C ASN A 734 18.15 -8.51 -26.44
N ALA A 735 17.85 -8.22 -25.17
CA ALA A 735 18.84 -8.22 -24.08
C ALA A 735 19.35 -9.63 -23.73
N ALA A 736 18.49 -10.66 -23.86
CA ALA A 736 18.90 -12.06 -23.75
C ALA A 736 19.66 -12.55 -25.02
N ALA A 737 19.37 -11.94 -26.18
CA ALA A 737 20.02 -12.25 -27.45
C ALA A 737 21.41 -11.62 -27.63
N GLU A 738 21.85 -10.67 -26.78
CA GLU A 738 23.22 -10.14 -26.83
C GLU A 738 24.30 -11.20 -26.53
N GLU A 739 23.95 -12.37 -25.96
CA GLU A 739 24.84 -13.54 -25.83
C GLU A 739 24.51 -14.71 -26.77
N THR A 740 23.43 -14.64 -27.55
CA THR A 740 23.11 -15.64 -28.59
C THR A 740 22.36 -14.98 -29.76
N VAL A 741 23.12 -14.58 -30.77
CA VAL A 741 22.66 -14.03 -32.06
C VAL A 741 22.59 -15.19 -33.08
N PRO A 742 21.76 -15.18 -34.15
CA PRO A 742 20.49 -14.51 -34.42
C PRO A 742 19.42 -15.46 -34.99
N GLU A 743 18.16 -15.35 -34.59
CA GLU A 743 17.03 -15.67 -35.49
C GLU A 743 15.74 -15.15 -34.87
N LEU A 744 15.33 -13.93 -35.23
CA LEU A 744 13.93 -13.49 -35.28
C LEU A 744 13.88 -12.14 -36.03
N HIS A 745 13.69 -12.28 -37.34
CA HIS A 745 14.10 -11.38 -38.41
C HIS A 745 13.03 -10.36 -38.87
N SER A 746 12.03 -9.99 -38.05
CA SER A 746 10.85 -9.27 -38.58
C SER A 746 10.75 -7.77 -38.25
N SER A 747 11.60 -7.19 -37.39
CA SER A 747 11.57 -5.75 -37.06
C SER A 747 12.73 -4.93 -37.64
N LEU A 748 13.64 -5.54 -38.40
CA LEU A 748 14.81 -4.88 -39.00
C LEU A 748 14.52 -4.26 -40.37
N TYR A 749 13.31 -4.42 -40.90
CA TYR A 749 12.97 -3.99 -42.25
C TYR A 749 11.72 -3.12 -42.27
N SER A 750 11.76 -2.04 -43.05
CA SER A 750 10.59 -1.23 -43.38
C SER A 750 10.14 -1.56 -44.79
N GLU A 751 8.85 -1.78 -44.96
CA GLU A 751 8.24 -1.99 -46.26
C GLU A 751 7.48 -0.74 -46.71
N ARG A 752 7.61 -0.41 -47.98
CA ARG A 752 6.93 0.75 -48.57
C ARG A 752 6.31 0.38 -49.91
N TYR A 753 5.00 0.59 -50.04
CA TYR A 753 4.33 0.54 -51.33
C TYR A 753 4.61 1.81 -52.15
N LEU A 754 4.84 1.64 -53.44
CA LEU A 754 5.02 2.76 -54.36
C LEU A 754 3.66 3.40 -54.66
N PRO A 755 3.53 4.73 -54.50
CA PRO A 755 2.28 5.42 -54.80
C PRO A 755 2.07 5.56 -56.31
N VAL A 756 0.82 5.78 -56.74
CA VAL A 756 0.43 5.92 -58.16
C VAL A 756 1.26 6.96 -58.93
N GLU A 757 1.70 8.04 -58.28
CA GLU A 757 2.54 9.06 -58.91
C GLU A 757 3.91 8.54 -59.34
N ALA A 758 4.45 7.53 -58.64
CA ALA A 758 5.70 6.88 -59.04
C ALA A 758 5.49 6.04 -60.29
N LEU A 759 4.37 5.31 -60.37
CA LEU A 759 4.00 4.50 -61.53
C LEU A 759 3.77 5.36 -62.78
N ARG A 760 3.12 6.52 -62.64
CA ARG A 760 2.88 7.48 -63.73
C ARG A 760 4.17 8.10 -64.30
N ARG A 761 5.28 8.04 -63.55
CA ARG A 761 6.59 8.54 -63.96
C ARG A 761 7.50 7.43 -64.50
N ALA A 762 6.99 6.21 -64.67
CA ALA A 762 7.74 5.12 -65.27
C ALA A 762 8.17 5.49 -66.69
N TYR A 763 9.46 5.31 -66.99
CA TYR A 763 9.96 5.39 -68.35
C TYR A 763 9.77 4.03 -69.01
N VAL A 764 8.97 3.96 -70.06
CA VAL A 764 8.63 2.69 -70.74
C VAL A 764 9.39 2.60 -72.05
N GLY A 765 9.92 1.41 -72.33
CA GLY A 765 10.56 1.09 -73.61
C GLY A 765 10.58 -0.41 -73.84
N SER A 766 11.09 -0.84 -75.00
CA SER A 766 11.18 -2.26 -75.35
C SER A 766 12.54 -2.63 -75.91
N HIS A 767 12.85 -3.92 -75.87
CA HIS A 767 13.97 -4.54 -76.56
C HIS A 767 13.49 -5.71 -77.45
N PRO A 768 13.85 -5.76 -78.75
CA PRO A 768 14.48 -4.68 -79.52
C PRO A 768 13.61 -3.42 -79.54
N ALA A 769 14.21 -2.25 -79.77
CA ALA A 769 13.47 -0.98 -79.83
C ALA A 769 12.35 -1.07 -80.90
N ALA A 770 11.09 -1.05 -80.46
CA ALA A 770 9.92 -1.09 -81.33
C ALA A 770 9.32 0.32 -81.48
N ASP A 771 8.61 0.54 -82.58
CA ASP A 771 8.01 1.83 -82.95
C ASP A 771 7.15 2.45 -81.83
N ALA A 772 7.05 3.79 -81.86
CA ALA A 772 6.66 4.72 -80.79
C ALA A 772 5.26 4.54 -80.12
N ASP A 773 4.53 3.46 -80.39
CA ASP A 773 3.14 3.24 -79.97
C ASP A 773 2.97 2.08 -78.95
N LEU A 774 3.90 1.94 -77.99
CA LEU A 774 3.72 1.02 -76.86
C LEU A 774 2.65 1.55 -75.91
N LEU A 775 1.54 0.83 -75.78
CA LEU A 775 0.50 1.19 -74.81
C LEU A 775 1.02 0.98 -73.39
N SER A 776 1.12 2.08 -72.64
CA SER A 776 1.26 2.03 -71.18
C SER A 776 0.33 3.04 -70.55
N TYR A 777 -0.36 2.63 -69.48
CA TYR A 777 -1.21 3.51 -68.70
C TYR A 777 -1.25 3.06 -67.25
N VAL A 778 -1.69 3.96 -66.37
CA VAL A 778 -1.85 3.70 -64.94
C VAL A 778 -3.31 3.88 -64.57
N GLU A 779 -3.93 2.83 -64.04
CA GLU A 779 -5.30 2.90 -63.52
C GLU A 779 -5.28 3.37 -62.06
N GLN A 780 -6.25 4.21 -61.67
CA GLN A 780 -6.40 4.74 -60.31
C GLN A 780 -7.53 3.96 -59.62
N SER A 781 -7.18 3.09 -58.67
CA SER A 781 -8.06 2.15 -57.94
C SER A 781 -8.36 0.81 -58.64
N PRO A 782 -7.51 -0.21 -58.45
CA PRO A 782 -6.26 -0.19 -57.66
C PRO A 782 -5.15 0.56 -58.42
N ASP A 783 -4.11 1.04 -57.72
CA ASP A 783 -2.96 1.69 -58.37
C ASP A 783 -2.14 0.65 -59.15
N GLN A 784 -2.31 0.63 -60.48
CA GLN A 784 -1.82 -0.45 -61.35
C GLN A 784 -1.19 0.11 -62.62
N LEU A 785 0.04 -0.33 -62.92
CA LEU A 785 0.75 0.02 -64.16
C LEU A 785 0.57 -1.10 -65.18
N PHE A 786 0.02 -0.77 -66.34
CA PHE A 786 -0.08 -1.68 -67.47
C PHE A 786 0.97 -1.35 -68.52
N VAL A 787 1.67 -2.39 -69.00
CA VAL A 787 2.67 -2.27 -70.07
C VAL A 787 2.40 -3.31 -71.14
N GLN A 788 2.27 -2.88 -72.38
CA GLN A 788 2.05 -3.77 -73.50
C GLN A 788 3.38 -4.39 -73.99
N ALA A 789 3.40 -5.69 -74.26
CA ALA A 789 4.47 -6.37 -74.97
C ALA A 789 3.95 -7.09 -76.23
N THR A 790 4.81 -7.22 -77.22
CA THR A 790 4.52 -7.92 -78.49
C THR A 790 5.44 -9.13 -78.65
N ALA A 791 5.08 -10.04 -79.55
CA ALA A 791 5.89 -11.22 -79.82
C ALA A 791 7.33 -10.84 -80.21
N GLY A 792 8.31 -11.42 -79.51
CA GLY A 792 9.73 -11.14 -79.74
C GLY A 792 10.24 -9.82 -79.13
N THR A 793 9.41 -9.09 -78.38
CA THR A 793 9.84 -7.91 -77.61
C THR A 793 9.72 -8.13 -76.11
N VAL A 794 10.67 -7.57 -75.36
CA VAL A 794 10.61 -7.41 -73.91
C VAL A 794 10.26 -5.96 -73.64
N SER A 795 9.06 -5.70 -73.14
CA SER A 795 8.67 -4.35 -72.71
C SER A 795 9.02 -4.16 -71.25
N MET A 796 9.57 -2.99 -70.95
CA MET A 796 10.11 -2.65 -69.64
C MET A 796 9.59 -1.30 -69.18
N ALA A 797 9.23 -1.22 -67.91
CA ALA A 797 8.97 0.03 -67.20
C ALA A 797 10.07 0.26 -66.15
N LEU A 798 10.82 1.35 -66.34
CA LEU A 798 11.90 1.76 -65.45
C LEU A 798 11.40 2.85 -64.49
N LEU A 799 11.38 2.54 -63.20
CA LEU A 799 11.02 3.45 -62.13
C LEU A 799 12.31 4.02 -61.50
N LYS A 800 12.65 5.25 -61.85
CA LYS A 800 13.93 5.86 -61.45
C LYS A 800 13.97 6.28 -59.98
N GLY A 801 15.02 5.87 -59.28
CA GLY A 801 15.36 6.29 -57.92
C GLY A 801 14.35 5.90 -56.84
N VAL A 802 13.52 4.89 -57.10
CA VAL A 802 12.46 4.42 -56.18
C VAL A 802 12.98 3.46 -55.11
N CYS A 803 14.15 2.86 -55.31
CA CYS A 803 14.81 1.96 -54.34
C CYS A 803 15.87 2.73 -53.53
N PRO A 804 15.69 2.95 -52.22
CA PRO A 804 16.70 3.60 -51.37
C PRO A 804 18.02 2.81 -51.22
N ALA A 805 19.07 3.48 -50.73
CA ALA A 805 20.42 2.92 -50.46
C ALA A 805 20.48 1.78 -49.42
N ARG A 806 19.33 1.26 -49.00
CA ARG A 806 19.21 0.15 -48.05
C ARG A 806 18.18 -0.88 -48.48
N THR A 807 17.79 -0.83 -49.75
CA THR A 807 16.87 -1.80 -50.33
C THR A 807 17.53 -3.17 -50.28
N ILE A 808 16.80 -4.15 -49.75
CA ILE A 808 17.23 -5.55 -49.76
C ILE A 808 16.36 -6.41 -50.68
N SER A 809 15.11 -6.00 -50.90
CA SER A 809 14.22 -6.68 -51.83
C SER A 809 13.12 -5.75 -52.35
N ALA A 810 12.54 -6.11 -53.48
CA ALA A 810 11.31 -5.53 -54.01
C ALA A 810 10.37 -6.66 -54.44
N SER A 811 9.05 -6.46 -54.30
CA SER A 811 8.05 -7.38 -54.83
C SER A 811 6.90 -6.64 -55.48
N CYS A 812 6.17 -7.30 -56.37
CA CYS A 812 4.94 -6.81 -56.93
C CYS A 812 4.02 -7.96 -57.33
N TRP A 813 2.74 -7.65 -57.43
CA TRP A 813 1.74 -8.55 -57.96
C TRP A 813 1.56 -8.30 -59.45
N VAL A 814 1.76 -9.33 -60.26
CA VAL A 814 1.60 -9.30 -61.72
C VAL A 814 0.40 -10.10 -62.18
N TYR A 815 -0.27 -9.64 -63.23
CA TYR A 815 -1.41 -10.32 -63.84
C TYR A 815 -1.61 -9.86 -65.30
N LEU A 816 -2.45 -10.58 -66.02
CA LEU A 816 -2.85 -10.26 -67.40
C LEU A 816 -4.21 -9.56 -67.41
N ASP A 817 -4.35 -8.54 -68.25
CA ASP A 817 -5.62 -7.86 -68.52
C ASP A 817 -6.56 -8.72 -69.40
N GLU A 818 -7.87 -8.53 -69.22
CA GLU A 818 -8.93 -9.34 -69.82
C GLU A 818 -8.99 -9.26 -71.36
N ALA A 819 -8.44 -8.19 -71.96
CA ALA A 819 -8.61 -7.90 -73.39
C ALA A 819 -7.58 -8.55 -74.35
N LEU A 820 -6.59 -9.34 -73.88
CA LEU A 820 -5.49 -9.86 -74.72
C LEU A 820 -5.19 -11.36 -74.52
N THR A 821 -4.73 -12.04 -75.58
CA THR A 821 -4.97 -13.48 -75.83
C THR A 821 -3.76 -14.42 -75.74
N ALA A 822 -2.65 -13.99 -75.12
CA ALA A 822 -1.45 -14.83 -74.97
C ALA A 822 -0.94 -14.87 -73.51
N PRO A 823 -0.33 -16.00 -73.07
CA PRO A 823 0.44 -16.04 -71.82
C PRO A 823 1.54 -14.99 -71.82
N ALA A 824 1.95 -14.51 -70.66
CA ALA A 824 3.08 -13.61 -70.51
C ALA A 824 4.05 -14.08 -69.44
N GLN A 825 5.29 -13.66 -69.59
CA GLN A 825 6.33 -13.82 -68.61
C GLN A 825 6.66 -12.46 -68.00
N PHE A 826 6.81 -12.43 -66.68
CA PHE A 826 7.10 -11.23 -65.92
C PHE A 826 8.40 -11.36 -65.15
N GLN A 827 9.13 -10.27 -65.00
CA GLN A 827 10.34 -10.23 -64.16
C GLN A 827 10.47 -8.85 -63.51
N ILE A 828 11.13 -8.83 -62.36
CA ILE A 828 11.47 -7.61 -61.62
C ILE A 828 12.95 -7.65 -61.23
N ALA A 829 13.63 -6.51 -61.34
CA ALA A 829 15.03 -6.38 -60.99
C ALA A 829 15.32 -5.00 -60.37
N ILE A 830 16.27 -4.97 -59.42
CA ILE A 830 16.80 -3.73 -58.85
C ILE A 830 18.12 -3.44 -59.56
N VAL A 831 18.20 -2.31 -60.28
CA VAL A 831 19.31 -2.04 -61.21
C VAL A 831 19.92 -0.65 -61.01
N ASP A 832 21.15 -0.46 -61.51
CA ASP A 832 21.64 0.86 -61.89
C ASP A 832 21.26 1.10 -63.34
N ALA A 833 20.34 2.02 -63.64
CA ALA A 833 20.05 2.36 -65.03
C ALA A 833 20.72 3.68 -65.45
N GLU A 834 21.60 4.25 -64.62
CA GLU A 834 22.31 5.49 -64.95
C GLU A 834 23.15 5.29 -66.23
N ASN A 835 22.79 6.02 -67.29
CA ASN A 835 23.36 5.93 -68.63
C ASN A 835 23.19 4.59 -69.37
N GLN A 836 22.27 3.71 -68.92
CA GLN A 836 21.98 2.45 -69.64
C GLN A 836 20.81 2.61 -70.62
N THR A 837 20.92 1.97 -71.80
CA THR A 837 19.80 1.86 -72.75
C THR A 837 18.91 0.67 -72.40
N PHE A 838 17.66 0.65 -72.89
CA PHE A 838 16.78 -0.51 -72.70
C PHE A 838 17.37 -1.80 -73.29
N ASP A 839 18.17 -1.72 -74.34
CA ASP A 839 18.89 -2.89 -74.88
C ASP A 839 19.89 -3.47 -73.88
N GLN A 840 20.56 -2.61 -73.10
CA GLN A 840 21.50 -3.05 -72.05
C GLN A 840 20.76 -3.62 -70.84
N LEU A 841 19.63 -3.00 -70.46
CA LEU A 841 18.78 -3.49 -69.37
C LEU A 841 18.11 -4.84 -69.69
N ALA A 842 17.74 -5.07 -70.95
CA ALA A 842 17.17 -6.36 -71.39
C ALA A 842 18.17 -7.51 -71.25
N ARG A 843 19.46 -7.27 -71.57
CA ARG A 843 20.52 -8.29 -71.38
C ARG A 843 20.72 -8.65 -69.90
N LEU A 844 20.64 -7.66 -69.01
CA LEU A 844 20.72 -7.91 -67.55
C LEU A 844 19.59 -8.83 -67.05
N LEU A 845 18.40 -8.77 -67.67
CA LEU A 845 17.28 -9.66 -67.33
C LEU A 845 17.50 -11.10 -67.81
N GLU A 846 18.30 -11.30 -68.87
CA GLU A 846 18.66 -12.61 -69.41
C GLU A 846 19.84 -13.26 -68.67
N ASP A 847 20.80 -12.47 -68.19
CA ASP A 847 22.04 -12.93 -67.55
C ASP A 847 21.89 -13.40 -66.07
N GLY A 848 20.69 -13.31 -65.49
CA GLY A 848 20.34 -14.04 -64.26
C GLY A 848 20.42 -13.27 -62.93
N ASP A 849 20.67 -11.96 -62.92
CA ASP A 849 20.71 -11.14 -61.68
C ASP A 849 19.31 -10.72 -61.15
N GLY A 850 18.26 -11.49 -61.45
CA GLY A 850 16.89 -11.32 -60.96
C GLY A 850 16.19 -12.66 -60.71
N ASN A 851 14.96 -12.65 -60.16
CA ASN A 851 14.24 -13.86 -59.71
C ASN A 851 13.79 -14.87 -60.81
N GLY A 852 14.34 -14.76 -62.02
CA GLY A 852 13.87 -15.50 -63.20
C GLY A 852 12.53 -14.98 -63.74
N TRP A 853 12.20 -15.39 -64.96
CA TRP A 853 10.92 -15.04 -65.60
C TRP A 853 9.78 -15.88 -65.01
N ALA A 854 8.74 -15.22 -64.49
CA ALA A 854 7.56 -15.86 -63.96
C ALA A 854 6.43 -15.94 -65.01
N ASP A 855 6.00 -17.15 -65.35
CA ASP A 855 4.87 -17.36 -66.27
C ASP A 855 3.52 -17.03 -65.62
N VAL A 856 2.69 -16.28 -66.34
CA VAL A 856 1.28 -16.03 -66.05
C VAL A 856 0.49 -16.39 -67.30
N SER A 857 -0.39 -17.38 -67.20
CA SER A 857 -1.03 -17.99 -68.37
C SER A 857 -2.50 -17.60 -68.58
N ARG A 858 -3.13 -16.98 -67.56
CA ARG A 858 -4.56 -16.62 -67.57
C ARG A 858 -4.77 -15.16 -67.15
N PRO A 859 -5.77 -14.46 -67.72
CA PRO A 859 -6.22 -13.15 -67.23
C PRO A 859 -6.64 -13.22 -65.76
N HIS A 860 -6.37 -12.15 -65.00
CA HIS A 860 -6.69 -12.05 -63.56
C HIS A 860 -6.15 -13.18 -62.67
N GLU A 861 -5.07 -13.85 -63.08
CA GLU A 861 -4.31 -14.77 -62.21
C GLU A 861 -3.17 -13.98 -61.56
N PRO A 862 -3.39 -13.33 -60.39
CA PRO A 862 -2.36 -12.53 -59.74
C PRO A 862 -1.27 -13.45 -59.21
N ARG A 863 -0.02 -13.13 -59.56
CA ARG A 863 1.16 -13.84 -59.07
C ARG A 863 2.10 -12.83 -58.43
N GLU A 864 2.53 -13.08 -57.21
CA GLU A 864 3.58 -12.28 -56.61
C GLU A 864 4.93 -12.69 -57.18
N ILE A 865 5.68 -11.70 -57.65
CA ILE A 865 7.09 -11.84 -57.99
C ILE A 865 7.90 -10.94 -57.06
N ALA A 866 9.05 -11.43 -56.61
CA ALA A 866 9.98 -10.67 -55.80
C ALA A 866 11.33 -10.56 -56.50
N THR A 867 12.26 -9.80 -55.96
CA THR A 867 13.70 -9.83 -56.27
C THR A 867 14.47 -9.35 -55.05
N GLY A 868 15.67 -9.89 -54.84
CA GLY A 868 16.53 -9.54 -53.70
C GLY A 868 17.91 -9.09 -54.18
N VAL A 869 18.59 -8.29 -53.36
CA VAL A 869 20.01 -7.94 -53.58
C VAL A 869 20.86 -8.55 -52.48
N HIS A 870 22.01 -9.14 -52.86
CA HIS A 870 22.90 -9.82 -51.92
C HIS A 870 23.55 -8.89 -50.88
N SER A 871 23.65 -7.59 -51.16
CA SER A 871 24.10 -6.57 -50.21
C SER A 871 23.47 -5.21 -50.53
N PRO A 872 23.08 -4.39 -49.53
CA PRO A 872 22.50 -3.07 -49.79
C PRO A 872 23.50 -2.15 -50.49
N ALA A 873 23.07 -1.54 -51.60
CA ALA A 873 23.92 -0.63 -52.38
C ALA A 873 24.06 0.74 -51.68
N PRO A 874 25.22 1.42 -51.75
CA PRO A 874 25.47 2.68 -51.02
C PRO A 874 24.64 3.88 -51.48
N GLY A 875 23.89 3.77 -52.59
CA GLY A 875 23.08 4.84 -53.19
C GLY A 875 21.69 4.38 -53.64
N ARG A 876 20.82 5.32 -54.05
CA ARG A 876 19.51 4.98 -54.62
C ARG A 876 19.68 4.19 -55.91
N ARG A 877 18.81 3.20 -56.12
CA ARG A 877 18.74 2.35 -57.31
C ARG A 877 17.39 2.51 -58.01
N ASP A 878 17.33 2.02 -59.23
CA ASP A 878 16.12 2.01 -60.03
C ASP A 878 15.41 0.64 -59.91
N LEU A 879 14.10 0.62 -60.14
CA LEU A 879 13.32 -0.61 -60.18
C LEU A 879 12.87 -0.86 -61.63
N LEU A 880 13.25 -2.00 -62.17
CA LEU A 880 12.90 -2.43 -63.53
C LEU A 880 11.80 -3.48 -63.46
N LEU A 881 10.67 -3.20 -64.12
CA LEU A 881 9.56 -4.13 -64.29
C LEU A 881 9.52 -4.55 -65.75
N ALA A 882 9.49 -5.85 -66.02
CA ALA A 882 9.56 -6.35 -67.39
C ALA A 882 8.46 -7.37 -67.68
N VAL A 883 7.91 -7.31 -68.88
CA VAL A 883 6.93 -8.25 -69.40
C VAL A 883 7.26 -8.62 -70.85
N ARG A 884 7.10 -9.90 -71.18
CA ARG A 884 7.23 -10.42 -72.56
C ARG A 884 6.17 -11.47 -72.85
N CYS A 885 5.84 -11.68 -74.12
CA CYS A 885 4.92 -12.75 -74.52
C CYS A 885 5.50 -14.14 -74.20
N GLY A 886 4.70 -14.99 -73.56
CA GLY A 886 4.98 -16.40 -73.35
C GLY A 886 4.48 -17.24 -74.53
N GLY A 887 5.38 -17.97 -75.19
CA GLY A 887 5.08 -18.87 -76.31
C GLY A 887 5.35 -18.29 -77.70
N ASN A 888 5.60 -19.16 -78.69
CA ASN A 888 6.02 -18.81 -80.05
C ASN A 888 4.84 -18.44 -80.97
N ARG A 889 4.04 -17.42 -80.63
CA ARG A 889 3.00 -16.87 -81.53
C ARG A 889 3.49 -15.55 -82.15
N PRO A 890 3.66 -15.45 -83.48
CA PRO A 890 4.26 -14.27 -84.13
C PRO A 890 3.51 -12.95 -83.94
N ASP A 891 2.19 -13.01 -83.70
CA ASP A 891 1.33 -11.82 -83.55
C ASP A 891 0.79 -11.63 -82.12
N ALA A 892 1.38 -12.33 -81.14
CA ALA A 892 0.93 -12.23 -79.75
C ALA A 892 1.16 -10.82 -79.19
N ARG A 893 0.11 -10.24 -78.61
CA ARG A 893 0.15 -9.01 -77.83
C ARG A 893 -0.36 -9.32 -76.43
N VAL A 894 0.33 -8.82 -75.41
CA VAL A 894 -0.06 -8.96 -74.01
C VAL A 894 0.00 -7.60 -73.34
N LEU A 895 -0.92 -7.35 -72.42
CA LEU A 895 -0.89 -6.17 -71.55
C LEU A 895 -0.71 -6.67 -70.13
N GLY A 896 0.51 -6.48 -69.61
CA GLY A 896 0.89 -6.95 -68.29
C GLY A 896 0.64 -5.89 -67.24
N GLY A 897 -0.17 -6.22 -66.23
CA GLY A 897 -0.43 -5.37 -65.08
C GLY A 897 0.57 -5.62 -63.95
N PHE A 898 1.09 -4.53 -63.38
CA PHE A 898 1.92 -4.52 -62.18
C PHE A 898 1.22 -3.74 -61.09
N SER A 899 0.98 -4.38 -59.95
CA SER A 899 0.22 -3.81 -58.83
C SER A 899 0.91 -4.07 -57.50
N SER A 900 0.53 -3.29 -56.47
CA SER A 900 1.02 -3.45 -55.10
C SER A 900 2.54 -3.53 -55.02
N ILE A 901 3.24 -2.68 -55.79
CA ILE A 901 4.69 -2.69 -55.89
C ILE A 901 5.30 -2.23 -54.56
N GLN A 902 6.02 -3.13 -53.90
CA GLN A 902 6.57 -2.97 -52.57
C GLN A 902 8.10 -3.00 -52.60
N VAL A 903 8.74 -2.10 -51.85
CA VAL A 903 10.19 -2.07 -51.65
C VAL A 903 10.49 -2.24 -50.17
N ARG A 904 11.34 -3.24 -49.83
CA ARG A 904 11.75 -3.57 -48.47
C ARG A 904 13.18 -3.09 -48.22
N ASN A 905 13.37 -2.36 -47.13
CA ASN A 905 14.64 -1.72 -46.77
C ASN A 905 15.07 -2.09 -45.36
N VAL A 906 16.39 -2.19 -45.09
CA VAL A 906 16.92 -2.35 -43.73
C VAL A 906 16.88 -1.03 -42.97
N VAL A 907 16.28 -1.03 -41.78
CA VAL A 907 16.20 0.13 -40.90
C VAL A 907 17.43 0.16 -40.00
N SER A 908 18.49 0.89 -40.38
CA SER A 908 19.46 1.39 -39.38
C SER A 908 19.14 2.84 -39.06
N THR A 909 18.91 3.14 -37.78
CA THR A 909 18.47 4.44 -37.32
C THR A 909 19.60 5.47 -37.40
N GLY A 910 19.61 6.22 -38.51
CA GLY A 910 20.42 7.43 -38.67
C GLY A 910 19.63 8.49 -39.43
N GLY A 911 19.01 9.42 -38.69
CA GLY A 911 18.63 10.75 -39.19
C GLY A 911 17.26 10.94 -39.87
N LYS A 912 16.30 11.44 -39.07
CA LYS A 912 15.23 12.43 -39.39
C LYS A 912 14.11 12.13 -40.43
N HIS A 913 12.90 11.89 -39.89
CA HIS A 913 11.51 12.37 -40.21
C HIS A 913 10.99 12.35 -41.68
N PRO A 914 9.67 12.12 -41.97
CA PRO A 914 8.47 12.57 -41.23
C PRO A 914 7.32 11.54 -41.04
N ARG A 915 6.32 11.94 -40.25
CA ARG A 915 5.11 11.19 -39.85
C ARG A 915 4.09 11.06 -40.99
N LEU A 916 3.34 9.97 -41.00
CA LEU A 916 1.87 9.96 -40.98
C LEU A 916 1.36 8.53 -40.72
N ASN A 917 0.45 8.41 -39.75
CA ASN A 917 -0.17 7.20 -39.16
C ASN A 917 0.59 6.50 -38.01
N ALA A 918 1.02 7.30 -37.02
CA ALA A 918 1.52 6.81 -35.74
C ALA A 918 0.36 6.53 -34.73
N PRO A 919 0.52 5.57 -33.79
CA PRO A 919 -0.44 5.28 -32.72
C PRO A 919 -0.61 6.48 -31.77
N GLN A 920 -1.76 6.56 -31.07
CA GLN A 920 -2.12 7.64 -30.13
C GLN A 920 -0.98 7.95 -29.14
N GLU A 921 -0.46 9.18 -29.20
CA GLU A 921 0.67 9.71 -28.42
C GLU A 921 0.40 9.61 -26.91
N ARG A 922 1.18 8.79 -26.18
CA ARG A 922 1.23 8.82 -24.71
C ARG A 922 2.01 10.06 -24.27
N GLN A 923 1.33 11.18 -24.03
CA GLN A 923 1.94 12.37 -23.43
C GLN A 923 2.61 12.02 -22.09
N ARG A 924 3.92 12.20 -22.01
CA ARG A 924 4.69 12.08 -20.76
C ARG A 924 4.69 13.43 -20.05
N MET A 925 4.59 13.41 -18.72
CA MET A 925 4.58 14.64 -17.90
C MET A 925 5.50 14.52 -16.68
N ARG A 926 6.17 15.63 -16.31
CA ARG A 926 7.05 15.72 -15.13
C ARG A 926 6.87 17.06 -14.43
N ARG A 927 6.70 17.04 -13.11
CA ARG A 927 6.71 18.26 -12.29
C ARG A 927 8.13 18.81 -12.11
N LEU A 928 8.29 20.12 -12.13
CA LEU A 928 9.55 20.76 -11.71
C LEU A 928 9.78 20.49 -10.21
N THR A 929 11.00 20.13 -9.87
CA THR A 929 11.45 19.87 -8.49
C THR A 929 11.61 21.17 -7.70
N GLY A 930 11.63 21.09 -6.36
CA GLY A 930 11.86 22.25 -5.50
C GLY A 930 13.20 22.94 -5.78
N GLU A 931 14.26 22.16 -6.08
CA GLU A 931 15.58 22.69 -6.46
C GLU A 931 15.56 23.43 -7.81
N GLU A 932 14.75 22.98 -8.77
CA GLU A 932 14.55 23.70 -10.04
C GLU A 932 13.79 25.02 -9.81
N LEU A 933 12.80 25.04 -8.91
CA LEU A 933 12.04 26.25 -8.59
C LEU A 933 12.86 27.28 -7.80
N LYS A 934 13.79 26.85 -6.93
CA LYS A 934 14.72 27.72 -6.18
C LYS A 934 15.64 28.55 -7.08
N ARG A 935 15.80 28.17 -8.36
CA ARG A 935 16.55 28.93 -9.37
C ARG A 935 15.78 30.10 -9.98
N ALA A 936 14.53 30.32 -9.58
CA ALA A 936 13.76 31.45 -10.06
C ALA A 936 14.43 32.78 -9.70
N ALA A 937 14.61 33.65 -10.68
CA ALA A 937 15.18 34.98 -10.50
C ALA A 937 14.24 36.06 -11.04
N LEU A 938 14.10 37.17 -10.32
CA LEU A 938 13.26 38.29 -10.74
C LEU A 938 13.89 39.00 -11.96
N VAL A 939 13.10 39.19 -13.02
CA VAL A 939 13.52 39.83 -14.27
C VAL A 939 13.20 41.32 -14.28
N THR A 940 12.08 41.70 -13.66
CA THR A 940 11.59 43.08 -13.60
C THR A 940 11.92 43.72 -12.27
N ASN A 941 12.62 44.86 -12.30
CA ASN A 941 13.06 45.56 -11.10
C ASN A 941 12.17 46.78 -10.81
N TYR A 942 11.03 46.55 -10.15
CA TYR A 942 10.17 47.63 -9.66
C TYR A 942 10.38 47.84 -8.16
N PRO A 943 10.32 49.08 -7.67
CA PRO A 943 10.41 49.35 -6.23
C PRO A 943 9.22 48.70 -5.49
N SER A 944 9.51 47.91 -4.44
CA SER A 944 8.51 47.25 -3.59
C SER A 944 9.03 47.14 -2.16
N GLU A 945 8.15 47.34 -1.16
CA GLU A 945 8.50 47.28 0.26
C GLU A 945 8.76 45.87 0.79
N LEU A 946 8.27 44.82 0.10
CA LEU A 946 8.63 43.43 0.41
C LEU A 946 9.03 42.68 -0.87
N PRO A 947 9.68 41.50 -0.78
CA PRO A 947 10.16 40.76 -1.94
C PRO A 947 9.06 40.50 -2.98
N ALA A 948 9.35 40.81 -4.24
CA ALA A 948 8.42 40.61 -5.35
C ALA A 948 8.41 39.15 -5.87
N LEU A 949 9.38 38.34 -5.48
CA LEU A 949 9.49 36.91 -5.76
C LEU A 949 9.85 36.17 -4.47
N LEU A 950 9.07 35.14 -4.14
CA LEU A 950 9.34 34.20 -3.05
C LEU A 950 9.17 32.77 -3.57
N VAL A 951 10.07 31.86 -3.18
CA VAL A 951 9.94 30.43 -3.48
C VAL A 951 9.63 29.73 -2.17
N ALA A 952 8.52 28.98 -2.11
CA ALA A 952 8.17 28.21 -0.92
C ALA A 952 9.13 27.02 -0.73
N GLY A 953 9.26 26.50 0.50
CA GLY A 953 10.15 25.37 0.85
C GLY A 953 9.80 24.05 0.14
N ASP A 954 10.40 22.92 0.55
CA ASP A 954 10.34 21.67 -0.22
C ASP A 954 8.88 21.23 -0.54
N ASN A 955 8.61 20.98 -1.83
CA ASN A 955 7.29 20.79 -2.49
C ASN A 955 6.40 22.04 -2.70
N GLY A 956 6.88 23.23 -2.35
CA GLY A 956 6.21 24.53 -2.49
C GLY A 956 6.37 25.19 -3.87
N GLY A 957 5.40 26.04 -4.23
CA GLY A 957 5.35 26.78 -5.50
C GLY A 957 6.10 28.12 -5.48
N ILE A 958 5.88 28.94 -6.51
CA ILE A 958 6.46 30.30 -6.63
C ILE A 958 5.39 31.33 -6.29
N PHE A 959 5.73 32.34 -5.51
CA PHE A 959 4.91 33.53 -5.30
C PHE A 959 5.50 34.73 -6.04
N LEU A 960 4.67 35.44 -6.80
CA LEU A 960 5.00 36.76 -7.33
C LEU A 960 4.04 37.80 -6.75
N ARG A 961 4.57 38.99 -6.44
CA ARG A 961 3.75 40.13 -6.03
C ARG A 961 3.53 41.07 -7.22
N PRO A 962 2.29 41.50 -7.51
CA PRO A 962 2.04 42.45 -8.57
C PRO A 962 2.61 43.84 -8.28
N SER A 963 2.85 44.62 -9.33
CA SER A 963 3.31 46.01 -9.25
C SER A 963 2.37 46.93 -10.05
N ILE A 964 2.20 48.17 -9.58
CA ILE A 964 1.49 49.23 -10.31
C ILE A 964 2.32 49.80 -11.47
N HIS A 965 3.63 49.56 -11.47
CA HIS A 965 4.56 50.09 -12.46
C HIS A 965 4.65 49.21 -13.73
N GLY A 966 4.01 48.04 -13.72
CA GLY A 966 3.96 47.13 -14.86
C GLY A 966 4.01 45.64 -14.45
N PRO A 967 4.15 44.74 -15.43
CA PRO A 967 4.11 43.30 -15.19
C PRO A 967 5.34 42.83 -14.39
N VAL A 968 5.13 42.10 -13.31
CA VAL A 968 6.20 41.49 -12.51
C VAL A 968 6.51 40.11 -13.07
N VAL A 969 7.78 39.85 -13.37
CA VAL A 969 8.22 38.65 -14.09
C VAL A 969 9.39 37.98 -13.39
N ALA A 970 9.31 36.66 -13.23
CA ALA A 970 10.41 35.80 -12.80
C ALA A 970 10.81 34.81 -13.90
N ALA A 971 12.10 34.49 -13.97
CA ALA A 971 12.69 33.55 -14.92
C ALA A 971 13.25 32.32 -14.21
N LEU A 972 12.86 31.14 -14.70
CA LEU A 972 13.47 29.85 -14.40
C LEU A 972 14.45 29.51 -15.53
N ASN A 973 15.70 29.89 -15.34
CA ASN A 973 16.73 29.80 -16.38
C ASN A 973 17.03 28.35 -16.75
N SER A 974 17.07 28.05 -18.06
CA SER A 974 17.43 26.73 -18.58
C SER A 974 16.72 25.59 -17.84
N THR A 975 15.40 25.69 -17.69
CA THR A 975 14.58 24.71 -16.94
C THR A 975 13.57 23.99 -17.85
N PHE A 976 13.41 24.45 -19.09
CA PHE A 976 12.62 23.78 -20.10
C PHE A 976 13.57 22.97 -21.02
N PRO A 977 13.59 21.63 -20.91
CA PRO A 977 14.57 20.81 -21.61
C PRO A 977 14.26 20.73 -23.11
N THR A 978 15.27 20.36 -23.90
CA THR A 978 15.19 20.30 -25.36
C THR A 978 14.12 19.33 -25.87
N PHE A 979 13.77 18.30 -25.10
CA PHE A 979 12.72 17.35 -25.48
C PHE A 979 11.30 17.80 -25.09
N ALA A 980 11.15 18.83 -24.25
CA ALA A 980 9.83 19.27 -23.78
C ALA A 980 9.03 19.96 -24.90
N ARG A 981 7.71 19.69 -24.94
CA ARG A 981 6.77 20.29 -25.91
C ARG A 981 5.96 21.41 -25.32
N SER A 982 5.58 21.29 -24.05
CA SER A 982 4.81 22.32 -23.36
C SER A 982 5.10 22.34 -21.87
N VAL A 983 4.77 23.46 -21.23
CA VAL A 983 4.72 23.56 -19.79
C VAL A 983 3.33 24.02 -19.37
N ILE A 984 2.78 23.34 -18.37
CA ILE A 984 1.49 23.65 -17.75
C ILE A 984 1.76 24.17 -16.34
N ALA A 985 1.20 25.33 -16.00
CA ALA A 985 1.31 25.92 -14.68
C ALA A 985 -0.07 26.08 -14.03
N THR A 986 -0.25 25.54 -12.83
CA THR A 986 -1.46 25.77 -12.02
C THR A 986 -1.25 26.98 -11.14
N VAL A 987 -2.12 27.98 -11.26
CA VAL A 987 -2.01 29.28 -10.60
C VAL A 987 -3.26 29.65 -9.79
N GLU A 988 -3.10 30.49 -8.77
CA GLU A 988 -4.19 31.06 -7.97
C GLU A 988 -3.81 32.44 -7.40
N ILE A 989 -4.82 33.19 -6.94
CA ILE A 989 -4.63 34.38 -6.11
C ILE A 989 -4.74 33.96 -4.64
N ALA A 990 -3.62 34.00 -3.92
CA ALA A 990 -3.51 33.45 -2.56
C ALA A 990 -3.76 34.54 -1.48
N HIS A 991 -4.83 35.33 -1.63
CA HIS A 991 -5.24 36.34 -0.66
C HIS A 991 -6.73 36.70 -0.83
N GLU A 992 -7.51 36.63 0.26
CA GLU A 992 -8.98 36.75 0.25
C GLU A 992 -9.47 38.12 -0.26
N ASP A 993 -8.81 39.21 0.13
CA ASP A 993 -9.20 40.57 -0.30
C ASP A 993 -8.52 41.09 -1.58
N ALA A 994 -7.85 40.22 -2.35
CA ALA A 994 -7.08 40.66 -3.51
C ALA A 994 -7.97 41.08 -4.69
N SER A 995 -7.56 42.15 -5.37
CA SER A 995 -8.12 42.51 -6.68
C SER A 995 -7.74 41.46 -7.75
N PRO A 996 -8.49 41.34 -8.86
CA PRO A 996 -8.18 40.42 -9.94
C PRO A 996 -6.75 40.57 -10.46
N PHE A 997 -6.09 39.46 -10.80
CA PHE A 997 -4.76 39.44 -11.42
C PHE A 997 -4.82 38.88 -12.82
N GLU A 998 -3.90 39.32 -13.67
CA GLU A 998 -3.64 38.68 -14.96
C GLU A 998 -2.33 37.90 -14.87
N PHE A 999 -2.39 36.61 -15.18
CA PHE A 999 -1.24 35.70 -15.20
C PHE A 999 -0.83 35.40 -16.63
N ALA A 1000 0.47 35.19 -16.85
CA ALA A 1000 1.02 34.80 -18.13
C ALA A 1000 2.28 33.94 -17.95
N MET A 1001 2.59 33.13 -18.95
CA MET A 1001 3.81 32.35 -19.04
C MET A 1001 4.41 32.48 -20.45
N ALA A 1002 5.74 32.60 -20.53
CA ALA A 1002 6.47 32.65 -21.80
C ALA A 1002 7.68 31.72 -21.79
N LEU A 1003 8.11 31.30 -22.96
CA LEU A 1003 9.37 30.59 -23.18
C LEU A 1003 10.31 31.48 -23.99
N GLY A 1004 11.56 31.60 -23.55
CA GLY A 1004 12.59 32.37 -24.25
C GLY A 1004 13.93 31.67 -24.24
N ARG A 1005 14.85 32.12 -25.09
CA ARG A 1005 16.21 31.60 -25.11
C ARG A 1005 16.99 32.07 -23.87
N PRO A 1006 17.85 31.25 -23.26
CA PRO A 1006 18.64 31.63 -22.08
C PRO A 1006 19.51 32.88 -22.30
N GLU A 1007 20.01 33.06 -23.52
CA GLU A 1007 20.84 34.19 -23.94
C GLU A 1007 20.07 35.52 -24.15
N GLU A 1008 18.74 35.47 -24.24
CA GLU A 1008 17.90 36.63 -24.58
C GLU A 1008 16.95 36.97 -23.42
N LYS A 1009 17.04 38.20 -22.89
CA LYS A 1009 16.06 38.71 -21.91
C LYS A 1009 14.83 39.23 -22.64
N LEU A 1010 13.66 38.73 -22.27
CA LEU A 1010 12.39 39.16 -22.86
C LEU A 1010 12.00 40.58 -22.42
N GLY A 1011 11.52 41.39 -23.35
CA GLY A 1011 11.03 42.75 -23.09
C GLY A 1011 9.53 42.76 -22.77
N TRP A 1012 9.15 43.12 -21.54
CA TRP A 1012 7.77 43.07 -21.03
C TRP A 1012 7.04 44.44 -21.02
N LYS A 1013 7.32 45.30 -22.01
CA LYS A 1013 6.73 46.66 -22.07
C LYS A 1013 5.33 46.72 -22.71
N ASN A 1014 4.92 45.67 -23.45
CA ASN A 1014 3.66 45.57 -24.17
C ASN A 1014 2.88 44.32 -23.70
N ASP A 1015 1.62 44.16 -24.11
CA ASP A 1015 0.78 42.99 -23.76
C ASP A 1015 1.34 41.65 -24.25
N THR A 1016 2.30 41.66 -25.19
CA THR A 1016 3.05 40.47 -25.61
C THR A 1016 4.55 40.70 -25.38
N PRO A 1017 5.27 39.76 -24.74
CA PRO A 1017 6.71 39.88 -24.52
C PRO A 1017 7.48 39.83 -25.85
N VAL A 1018 8.36 40.81 -26.07
CA VAL A 1018 9.20 40.88 -27.28
C VAL A 1018 10.34 39.87 -27.16
N GLY A 1019 10.49 39.02 -28.18
CA GLY A 1019 11.52 37.96 -28.24
C GLY A 1019 11.08 36.59 -27.69
N ALA A 1020 9.83 36.43 -27.25
CA ALA A 1020 9.35 35.14 -26.74
C ALA A 1020 9.18 34.12 -27.88
N LEU A 1021 9.66 32.89 -27.65
CA LEU A 1021 9.46 31.76 -28.56
C LEU A 1021 8.03 31.20 -28.48
N ALA A 1022 7.43 31.28 -27.29
CA ALA A 1022 6.04 30.94 -27.06
C ALA A 1022 5.49 31.75 -25.88
N PHE A 1023 4.20 32.09 -25.93
CA PHE A 1023 3.51 32.89 -24.92
C PHE A 1023 2.10 32.34 -24.69
N SER A 1024 1.68 32.18 -23.44
CA SER A 1024 0.35 31.68 -23.08
C SER A 1024 -0.79 32.67 -23.35
N GLY A 1025 -0.46 33.95 -23.52
CA GLY A 1025 -1.43 35.03 -23.36
C GLY A 1025 -1.65 35.39 -21.89
N TRP A 1026 -2.32 36.52 -21.64
CA TRP A 1026 -2.74 36.93 -20.30
C TRP A 1026 -4.09 36.30 -19.95
N THR A 1027 -4.16 35.62 -18.82
CA THR A 1027 -5.38 35.05 -18.26
C THR A 1027 -5.78 35.81 -17.01
N ARG A 1028 -6.95 36.44 -17.05
CA ARG A 1028 -7.49 37.19 -15.90
C ARG A 1028 -8.18 36.24 -14.93
N ILE A 1029 -7.69 36.21 -13.69
CA ILE A 1029 -8.27 35.49 -12.57
C ILE A 1029 -8.88 36.52 -11.63
N SER A 1030 -10.17 36.37 -11.33
CA SER A 1030 -10.93 37.36 -10.55
C SER A 1030 -11.35 36.89 -9.16
N LYS A 1031 -11.33 35.57 -8.90
CA LYS A 1031 -11.67 35.00 -7.59
C LYS A 1031 -10.41 34.48 -6.88
N PRO A 1032 -10.20 34.88 -5.61
CA PRO A 1032 -9.18 34.28 -4.75
C PRO A 1032 -9.34 32.76 -4.62
N PHE A 1033 -8.23 32.06 -4.45
CA PHE A 1033 -8.15 30.60 -4.22
C PHE A 1033 -8.74 29.70 -5.32
N GLU A 1034 -9.17 30.26 -6.45
CA GLU A 1034 -9.63 29.49 -7.61
C GLU A 1034 -8.44 29.07 -8.48
N LEU A 1035 -8.27 27.75 -8.65
CA LEU A 1035 -7.17 27.15 -9.43
C LEU A 1035 -7.43 27.29 -10.92
N HIS A 1036 -6.42 27.78 -11.65
CA HIS A 1036 -6.47 27.89 -13.11
C HIS A 1036 -5.19 27.31 -13.72
N ASP A 1037 -5.31 26.62 -14.85
CA ASP A 1037 -4.16 26.11 -15.59
C ASP A 1037 -3.78 27.00 -16.77
N LEU A 1038 -2.50 27.35 -16.85
CA LEU A 1038 -1.88 28.06 -17.97
C LEU A 1038 -1.02 27.09 -18.74
N LYS A 1039 -1.16 27.03 -20.06
CA LYS A 1039 -0.31 26.19 -20.92
C LYS A 1039 0.42 27.05 -21.94
N VAL A 1040 1.72 26.81 -22.08
CA VAL A 1040 2.51 27.34 -23.21
C VAL A 1040 3.19 26.17 -23.91
N SER A 1041 3.13 26.15 -25.24
CA SER A 1041 3.66 25.06 -26.06
C SER A 1041 4.59 25.61 -27.14
N VAL A 1042 5.69 24.92 -27.41
CA VAL A 1042 6.58 25.23 -28.53
C VAL A 1042 6.18 24.39 -29.74
N ARG A 1043 6.14 25.03 -30.92
CA ARG A 1043 5.81 24.34 -32.18
C ARG A 1043 6.97 23.47 -32.66
N GLU A 1044 8.20 23.89 -32.38
CA GLU A 1044 9.43 23.18 -32.75
C GLU A 1044 10.32 23.03 -31.51
N ILE A 1045 11.00 21.88 -31.42
CA ILE A 1045 11.97 21.63 -30.35
C ILE A 1045 13.19 22.52 -30.57
N ASP A 1046 13.52 23.33 -29.56
CA ASP A 1046 14.78 24.06 -29.54
C ASP A 1046 15.91 23.11 -29.11
N ARG A 1047 17.07 23.21 -29.79
CA ARG A 1047 18.24 22.38 -29.48
C ARG A 1047 18.95 22.81 -28.20
N LYS A 1048 18.55 23.94 -27.60
CA LYS A 1048 19.00 24.41 -26.30
C LYS A 1048 17.87 24.34 -25.28
N TRP A 1049 18.23 24.22 -24.01
CA TRP A 1049 17.26 24.36 -22.92
C TRP A 1049 16.72 25.79 -22.91
N LEU A 1050 15.41 25.95 -22.78
CA LEU A 1050 14.76 27.25 -22.75
C LEU A 1050 14.53 27.73 -21.31
N THR A 1051 14.36 29.04 -21.17
CA THR A 1051 13.99 29.70 -19.91
C THR A 1051 12.47 29.84 -19.83
N ILE A 1052 11.90 29.45 -18.69
CA ILE A 1052 10.46 29.62 -18.41
C ILE A 1052 10.28 30.96 -17.69
N TYR A 1053 9.51 31.87 -18.28
CA TYR A 1053 9.17 33.15 -17.69
C TYR A 1053 7.75 33.12 -17.13
N LEU A 1054 7.59 33.45 -15.85
CA LEU A 1054 6.32 33.54 -15.14
C LEU A 1054 6.01 35.02 -14.91
N ALA A 1055 4.84 35.48 -15.34
CA ALA A 1055 4.48 36.89 -15.32
C ALA A 1055 3.11 37.12 -14.69
N ILE A 1056 2.98 38.22 -13.95
CA ILE A 1056 1.70 38.77 -13.48
C ILE A 1056 1.61 40.26 -13.73
N LYS A 1057 0.39 40.78 -13.89
CA LYS A 1057 0.10 42.21 -13.84
C LYS A 1057 -1.25 42.49 -13.23
N LEU A 1058 -1.44 43.74 -12.79
CA LEU A 1058 -2.73 44.24 -12.36
C LEU A 1058 -3.55 44.71 -13.58
N PRO A 1059 -4.78 44.20 -13.77
CA PRO A 1059 -5.73 44.79 -14.70
C PRO A 1059 -5.98 46.27 -14.38
N ARG A 1060 -6.28 47.07 -15.41
CA ARG A 1060 -6.64 48.48 -15.25
C ARG A 1060 -7.81 48.63 -14.25
N GLY A 1061 -7.62 49.48 -13.24
CA GLY A 1061 -8.61 49.73 -12.18
C GLY A 1061 -8.48 48.87 -10.91
N SER A 1062 -7.53 47.94 -10.86
CA SER A 1062 -7.28 47.12 -9.65
C SER A 1062 -6.59 47.92 -8.55
N LYS A 1063 -6.93 47.64 -7.28
CA LYS A 1063 -6.30 48.31 -6.13
C LYS A 1063 -4.96 47.66 -5.80
N PRO A 1064 -3.88 48.42 -5.61
CA PRO A 1064 -2.62 47.87 -5.13
C PRO A 1064 -2.72 47.50 -3.64
N MET A 1065 -2.82 46.21 -3.33
CA MET A 1065 -2.68 45.68 -1.98
C MET A 1065 -1.56 44.63 -1.93
N PRO A 1066 -0.88 44.43 -0.79
CA PRO A 1066 0.14 43.40 -0.61
C PRO A 1066 -0.51 42.01 -0.68
N SER A 1067 -0.60 41.48 -1.89
CA SER A 1067 -1.29 40.24 -2.23
C SER A 1067 -0.35 39.39 -3.08
N ASN A 1068 -0.41 38.07 -2.93
CA ASN A 1068 0.53 37.16 -3.60
C ASN A 1068 -0.21 36.34 -4.65
N ALA A 1069 0.30 36.38 -5.88
CA ALA A 1069 -0.04 35.42 -6.92
C ALA A 1069 0.79 34.16 -6.71
N PHE A 1070 0.19 32.98 -6.79
CA PHE A 1070 0.85 31.72 -6.47
C PHE A 1070 0.83 30.76 -7.66
N TRP A 1071 2.00 30.25 -8.04
CA TRP A 1071 2.21 29.21 -9.04
C TRP A 1071 2.45 27.91 -8.30
N ARG A 1072 1.37 27.18 -8.08
CA ARG A 1072 1.31 25.98 -7.23
C ARG A 1072 2.04 24.80 -7.84
N LYS A 1073 1.94 24.61 -9.16
CA LYS A 1073 2.55 23.50 -9.90
C LYS A 1073 3.07 23.98 -11.25
N LEU A 1074 4.21 23.45 -11.69
CA LEU A 1074 4.68 23.55 -13.07
C LEU A 1074 5.01 22.14 -13.58
N LEU A 1075 4.43 21.76 -14.72
CA LEU A 1075 4.51 20.44 -15.32
C LEU A 1075 5.07 20.57 -16.74
N LEU A 1076 6.20 19.94 -17.02
CA LEU A 1076 6.72 19.76 -18.37
C LEU A 1076 6.00 18.60 -19.04
N VAL A 1077 5.57 18.77 -20.28
CA VAL A 1077 4.87 17.77 -21.06
C VAL A 1077 5.58 17.57 -22.39
N TRP A 1078 5.76 16.32 -22.80
CA TRP A 1078 6.34 15.94 -24.07
C TRP A 1078 5.73 14.65 -24.60
N ASP A 1079 6.00 14.36 -25.87
CA ASP A 1079 5.46 13.21 -26.58
C ASP A 1079 6.29 11.94 -26.33
#